data_AF-A0A7W4Z415-F1
#
_entry.id   AF-A0A7W4Z415-F1
#
_cell.length_a   1.000
_cell.length_b   1.000
_cell.length_c   1.000
_cell.angle_alpha   90.00
_cell.angle_beta   90.00
_cell.angle_gamma   90.00
#
_symmetry.space_group_name_H-M   'P 1'
#
loop_
_entity.id
_entity.type
_entity.pdbx_description
1 polymer ?
#
loop_
_entity_poly.entity_id
_entity_poly.type
_entity_poly.pdbx_seq_one_letter_code
_entity_poly.pdbx_strand_id
1 'polypeptide(L)'
;MSSMGLVSAGLALVAAPAGAAPASPVDVTILATNDFHGRIKANGAEAGAAAIATYVKNAKADATTGPNTVFAAAGDLIGASTFESFIAHDKPTIDALNEARLDVSAVGNHEFDKGYADLVDRVMKPYDATANPEGGAQWKYVGANLVEPNGADAIKASWTAELSNGTPETTDDVKVGFIGAVTEHLPELVSPAGIQGLQVTPIVQAVNAEAAALKSAGADAIVLLVHEGAPSTDCATMAGDPASDFGKIVTGVSADVNAIVSGHTHLAYDCDLAKPGGGTRPVVSAGQYGYNLNKLKLTIGTDGAVTTAHSLVPLTTKSGDTYTPIPETVPADPATKAIVDAAVAAAEVKGAAPLGKLGGAFYRASRPVVSGTGAEENRGGESTLGNLVAEAQRWATRSATTGSAQIAFMNPGGLRADMLGNNAGGYPAVLTYKQAANVQPFANTLVNMRLTGAQLRAVLEQQWQPAGASRPFLRLGVSQGFTYTYDPTTKKVTGMWLKKKQVEDATSYSVTVNSFLASGGDNFAAFKDGTGRRDTGQTDLEGMVGFMAAKGGGNGLPVSYKQRAVGVTLPTGAPKAYRAGDSLSFKVSSLAFTGPGDVQDKRVDVTLGKTKLGRAKVDNTVAAGATDDEAGTATVTVRVPGGVKCGVQQVKVTGVQTKTQVLVPVRFKGNRLDSKLTAKLHPKKVKVRQGRVQVRVKVRAAGAPAAGKVRVRAGHRPYVARLNKKGVATFRLLPFKQTGVKKVKVAFLRTNALKADHEVLTVRVVRR
;
A
#
# COMPACT_ATOMS: atom_id res chain seq x y z
N MET A 1 -70.90 -59.46 -18.31
CA MET A 1 -70.56 -58.34 -17.39
C MET A 1 -69.78 -58.97 -16.25
N SER A 2 -68.51 -58.74 -15.99
CA SER A 2 -67.58 -57.68 -16.40
C SER A 2 -66.17 -58.25 -16.53
N SER A 3 -65.43 -57.67 -17.46
CA SER A 3 -64.07 -57.98 -17.89
C SER A 3 -63.01 -57.24 -17.07
N MET A 4 -61.93 -57.97 -16.77
CA MET A 4 -60.48 -57.63 -16.81
C MET A 4 -59.97 -56.27 -16.33
N GLY A 5 -58.87 -56.33 -15.55
CA GLY A 5 -57.82 -55.31 -15.55
C GLY A 5 -56.93 -55.25 -14.31
N LEU A 6 -56.15 -56.30 -13.99
CA LEU A 6 -54.99 -56.13 -13.09
C LEU A 6 -53.83 -55.53 -13.91
N VAL A 7 -53.43 -54.31 -13.56
CA VAL A 7 -52.22 -53.66 -14.09
C VAL A 7 -51.03 -54.07 -13.22
N SER A 8 -50.18 -54.94 -13.77
CA SER A 8 -48.88 -55.29 -13.21
C SER A 8 -47.89 -54.16 -13.56
N ALA A 9 -47.54 -53.32 -12.58
CA ALA A 9 -46.46 -52.35 -12.74
C ALA A 9 -45.10 -53.08 -12.66
N GLY A 10 -44.50 -53.35 -13.82
CA GLY A 10 -43.13 -53.84 -13.92
C GLY A 10 -42.15 -52.75 -13.49
N LEU A 11 -41.49 -52.96 -12.35
CA LEU A 11 -40.37 -52.15 -11.90
C LEU A 11 -39.15 -52.50 -12.77
N ALA A 12 -38.96 -51.78 -13.88
CA ALA A 12 -37.73 -51.87 -14.65
C ALA A 12 -36.62 -51.15 -13.88
N LEU A 13 -35.78 -51.91 -13.19
CA LEU A 13 -34.51 -51.43 -12.67
C LEU A 13 -33.61 -51.12 -13.87
N VAL A 14 -33.58 -49.86 -14.31
CA VAL A 14 -32.57 -49.38 -15.26
C VAL A 14 -31.29 -49.25 -14.45
N ALA A 15 -30.47 -50.30 -14.44
CA ALA A 15 -29.09 -50.21 -13.97
C ALA A 15 -28.35 -49.25 -14.90
N ALA A 16 -27.98 -48.07 -14.39
CA ALA A 16 -27.04 -47.21 -15.08
C ALA A 16 -25.75 -48.00 -15.30
N PRO A 17 -25.16 -47.99 -16.50
CA PRO A 17 -23.90 -48.69 -16.73
C PRO A 17 -22.85 -48.04 -15.84
N ALA A 18 -22.34 -48.80 -14.86
CA ALA A 18 -21.07 -48.46 -14.24
C ALA A 18 -20.03 -48.41 -15.38
N GLY A 19 -19.23 -47.34 -15.44
CA GLY A 19 -18.11 -47.25 -16.38
C GLY A 19 -17.28 -48.54 -16.25
N ALA A 20 -17.01 -49.19 -17.38
CA ALA A 20 -16.20 -50.39 -17.37
C ALA A 20 -14.81 -50.02 -16.84
N ALA A 21 -14.41 -50.61 -15.71
CA ALA A 21 -13.08 -50.37 -15.15
C ALA A 21 -11.99 -50.78 -16.15
N PRO A 22 -10.85 -50.07 -16.20
CA PRO A 22 -9.83 -50.33 -17.20
C PRO A 22 -9.24 -51.73 -17.03
N ALA A 23 -8.82 -52.36 -18.13
CA ALA A 23 -8.26 -53.71 -18.12
C ALA A 23 -6.88 -53.82 -17.43
N SER A 24 -6.17 -52.70 -17.30
CA SER A 24 -4.93 -52.55 -16.52
C SER A 24 -4.90 -51.20 -15.82
N PRO A 25 -4.12 -51.01 -14.75
CA PRO A 25 -3.98 -49.72 -14.11
C PRO A 25 -3.49 -48.64 -15.10
N VAL A 26 -4.15 -47.48 -15.10
CA VAL A 26 -3.83 -46.37 -16.00
C VAL A 26 -3.26 -45.20 -15.20
N ASP A 27 -2.08 -44.74 -15.59
CA ASP A 27 -1.44 -43.57 -15.01
C ASP A 27 -1.81 -42.30 -15.80
N VAL A 28 -2.31 -41.30 -15.08
CA VAL A 28 -2.63 -39.97 -15.59
C VAL A 28 -1.75 -38.95 -14.88
N THR A 29 -1.03 -38.14 -15.67
CA THR A 29 -0.23 -37.03 -15.15
C THR A 29 -0.97 -35.72 -15.35
N ILE A 30 -1.10 -34.94 -14.28
CA ILE A 30 -1.62 -33.57 -14.35
C ILE A 30 -0.48 -32.64 -13.95
N LEU A 31 -0.03 -31.84 -14.91
CA LEU A 31 0.81 -30.69 -14.63
C LEU A 31 -0.11 -29.51 -14.40
N ALA A 32 0.02 -28.83 -13.27
CA ALA A 32 -0.86 -27.72 -12.94
C ALA A 32 -0.10 -26.44 -12.57
N THR A 33 -0.69 -25.31 -12.93
CA THR A 33 -0.21 -23.96 -12.56
C THR A 33 -1.37 -23.11 -12.05
N ASN A 34 -1.07 -21.95 -11.48
CA ASN A 34 -2.07 -20.98 -11.03
C ASN A 34 -1.41 -19.60 -10.93
N ASP A 35 -2.23 -18.54 -10.98
CA ASP A 35 -1.78 -17.16 -10.73
C ASP A 35 -0.59 -16.77 -11.63
N PHE A 36 -0.66 -17.13 -12.91
CA PHE A 36 0.40 -16.84 -13.88
C PHE A 36 0.48 -15.34 -14.21
N HIS A 37 -0.66 -14.62 -14.15
CA HIS A 37 -0.78 -13.17 -14.32
C HIS A 37 0.06 -12.61 -15.47
N GLY A 38 0.06 -13.30 -16.62
CA GLY A 38 0.81 -12.89 -17.80
C GLY A 38 2.31 -12.66 -17.63
N ARG A 39 2.99 -13.30 -16.66
CA ARG A 39 4.47 -13.29 -16.50
C ARG A 39 5.14 -14.12 -17.58
N ILE A 40 5.02 -13.70 -18.83
CA ILE A 40 5.52 -14.43 -20.00
C ILE A 40 7.05 -14.46 -20.11
N LYS A 41 7.74 -13.51 -19.48
CA LYS A 41 9.21 -13.39 -19.51
C LYS A 41 9.85 -14.08 -18.31
N ALA A 42 11.03 -14.63 -18.53
CA ALA A 42 11.90 -15.06 -17.44
C ALA A 42 12.48 -13.83 -16.72
N ASN A 43 12.43 -13.82 -15.39
CA ASN A 43 12.95 -12.72 -14.57
C ASN A 43 13.31 -13.21 -13.14
N GLY A 44 14.45 -13.87 -13.02
CA GLY A 44 14.88 -14.46 -11.75
C GLY A 44 14.08 -15.72 -11.43
N ALA A 45 13.27 -15.68 -10.38
CA ALA A 45 12.44 -16.82 -9.97
C ALA A 45 11.34 -17.13 -11.00
N GLU A 46 10.85 -16.11 -11.72
CA GLU A 46 9.89 -16.26 -12.82
C GLU A 46 10.58 -16.99 -13.96
N ALA A 47 10.17 -18.22 -14.25
CA ALA A 47 10.79 -19.02 -15.32
C ALA A 47 10.38 -18.54 -16.73
N GLY A 48 9.24 -17.86 -16.84
CA GLY A 48 8.64 -17.41 -18.10
C GLY A 48 7.91 -18.51 -18.87
N ALA A 49 7.08 -18.10 -19.82
CA ALA A 49 6.18 -19.02 -20.53
C ALA A 49 6.94 -20.06 -21.36
N ALA A 50 8.09 -19.70 -21.95
CA ALA A 50 8.86 -20.62 -22.79
C ALA A 50 9.48 -21.79 -22.00
N ALA A 51 9.83 -21.58 -20.72
CA ALA A 51 10.30 -22.64 -19.85
C ALA A 51 9.17 -23.60 -19.46
N ILE A 52 7.99 -23.05 -19.12
CA ILE A 52 6.76 -23.84 -18.86
C ILE A 52 6.42 -24.69 -20.09
N ALA A 53 6.41 -24.08 -21.28
CA ALA A 53 6.14 -24.77 -22.53
C ALA A 53 7.12 -25.92 -22.78
N THR A 54 8.42 -25.73 -22.56
CA THR A 54 9.41 -26.82 -22.66
C THR A 54 9.05 -27.97 -21.72
N TYR A 55 8.80 -27.68 -20.44
CA TYR A 55 8.51 -28.73 -19.45
C TYR A 55 7.26 -29.52 -19.83
N VAL A 56 6.18 -28.83 -20.16
CA VAL A 56 4.89 -29.45 -20.53
C VAL A 56 4.99 -30.24 -21.83
N LYS A 57 5.62 -29.68 -22.86
CA LYS A 57 5.79 -30.38 -24.14
C LYS A 57 6.68 -31.60 -24.01
N ASN A 58 7.74 -31.54 -23.20
CA ASN A 58 8.58 -32.71 -22.92
C ASN A 58 7.77 -33.81 -22.21
N ALA A 59 6.93 -33.46 -21.23
CA ALA A 59 6.06 -34.42 -20.57
C ALA A 59 5.01 -35.03 -21.51
N LYS A 60 4.41 -34.21 -22.39
CA LYS A 60 3.45 -34.66 -23.41
C LYS A 60 4.09 -35.46 -24.55
N ALA A 61 5.39 -35.29 -24.81
CA ALA A 61 6.13 -36.03 -25.83
C ALA A 61 6.70 -37.36 -25.31
N ASP A 62 6.74 -37.58 -24.00
CA ASP A 62 7.15 -38.85 -23.41
C ASP A 62 6.19 -39.97 -23.86
N ALA A 63 6.74 -41.05 -24.43
CA ALA A 63 5.92 -42.13 -25.01
C ALA A 63 5.11 -42.91 -23.96
N THR A 64 5.49 -42.83 -22.68
CA THR A 64 4.83 -43.57 -21.59
C THR A 64 3.80 -42.75 -20.85
N THR A 65 4.08 -41.47 -20.57
CA THR A 65 3.17 -40.59 -19.82
C THR A 65 2.42 -39.60 -20.70
N GLY A 66 2.92 -39.31 -21.90
CA GLY A 66 2.44 -38.26 -22.78
C GLY A 66 0.98 -38.37 -23.21
N PRO A 67 0.51 -39.55 -23.69
CA PRO A 67 -0.90 -39.76 -24.05
C PRO A 67 -1.88 -39.44 -22.91
N ASN A 68 -1.41 -39.55 -21.67
CA ASN A 68 -2.20 -39.36 -20.46
C ASN A 68 -1.73 -38.16 -19.63
N THR A 69 -1.19 -37.13 -20.28
CA THR A 69 -0.75 -35.88 -19.63
C THR A 69 -1.69 -34.73 -19.93
N VAL A 70 -2.30 -34.17 -18.87
CA VAL A 70 -3.12 -32.95 -18.91
C VAL A 70 -2.32 -31.78 -18.33
N PHE A 71 -2.28 -30.64 -19.03
CA PHE A 71 -1.83 -29.37 -18.49
C PHE A 71 -3.05 -28.57 -18.05
N ALA A 72 -3.16 -28.33 -16.75
CA ALA A 72 -4.30 -27.67 -16.12
C ALA A 72 -3.88 -26.38 -15.42
N ALA A 73 -4.84 -25.50 -15.13
CA ALA A 73 -4.61 -24.35 -14.28
C ALA A 73 -5.77 -24.02 -13.34
N ALA A 74 -5.47 -23.37 -12.22
CA ALA A 74 -6.47 -22.92 -11.26
C ALA A 74 -6.73 -21.42 -11.33
N GLY A 75 -6.81 -20.83 -12.54
CA GLY A 75 -7.20 -19.42 -12.75
C GLY A 75 -6.09 -18.38 -12.57
N ASP A 76 -6.44 -17.12 -12.79
CA ASP A 76 -5.56 -15.95 -12.81
C ASP A 76 -4.37 -16.10 -13.75
N LEU A 77 -4.65 -16.55 -14.97
CA LEU A 77 -3.66 -16.69 -16.03
C LEU A 77 -3.37 -15.33 -16.68
N ILE A 78 -4.41 -14.51 -16.81
CA ILE A 78 -4.39 -13.16 -17.35
C ILE A 78 -4.78 -12.16 -16.26
N GLY A 79 -4.66 -10.86 -16.55
CA GLY A 79 -4.90 -9.81 -15.55
C GLY A 79 -3.81 -9.79 -14.47
N ALA A 80 -3.80 -8.71 -13.70
CA ALA A 80 -2.64 -8.32 -12.88
C ALA A 80 -1.29 -8.29 -13.63
N SER A 81 -1.31 -8.14 -14.96
CA SER A 81 -0.20 -8.58 -15.81
C SER A 81 1.04 -7.69 -15.81
N THR A 82 2.21 -8.28 -16.08
CA THR A 82 3.42 -7.51 -16.40
C THR A 82 3.25 -6.73 -17.71
N PHE A 83 4.05 -5.68 -17.88
CA PHE A 83 3.82 -4.64 -18.89
C PHE A 83 3.60 -5.18 -20.31
N GLU A 84 4.39 -6.15 -20.75
CA GLU A 84 4.34 -6.72 -22.09
C GLU A 84 3.00 -7.41 -22.39
N SER A 85 2.41 -8.06 -21.39
CA SER A 85 1.09 -8.68 -21.48
C SER A 85 -0.01 -7.64 -21.31
N PHE A 86 0.11 -6.77 -20.29
CA PHE A 86 -0.86 -5.72 -19.99
C PHE A 86 -1.15 -4.80 -21.19
N ILE A 87 -0.10 -4.25 -21.83
CA ILE A 87 -0.23 -3.28 -22.92
C ILE A 87 -0.82 -3.89 -24.21
N ALA A 88 -0.85 -5.22 -24.29
CA ALA A 88 -1.38 -5.99 -25.40
C ALA A 88 -2.63 -6.79 -25.01
N HIS A 89 -3.34 -6.34 -23.97
CA HIS A 89 -4.59 -6.95 -23.51
C HIS A 89 -4.49 -8.46 -23.24
N ASP A 90 -3.34 -8.91 -22.76
CA ASP A 90 -3.00 -10.30 -22.46
C ASP A 90 -2.96 -11.26 -23.64
N LYS A 91 -3.08 -10.77 -24.88
CA LYS A 91 -2.96 -11.61 -26.08
C LYS A 91 -1.64 -12.41 -26.12
N PRO A 92 -0.47 -11.83 -25.79
CA PRO A 92 0.77 -12.61 -25.70
C PRO A 92 0.73 -13.74 -24.68
N THR A 93 -0.01 -13.57 -23.58
CA THR A 93 -0.17 -14.60 -22.55
C THR A 93 -1.04 -15.73 -23.07
N ILE A 94 -2.16 -15.39 -23.70
CA ILE A 94 -3.06 -16.36 -24.35
C ILE A 94 -2.29 -17.18 -25.40
N ASP A 95 -1.53 -16.52 -26.26
CA ASP A 95 -0.75 -17.18 -27.32
C ASP A 95 0.33 -18.09 -26.75
N ALA A 96 1.05 -17.65 -25.72
CA ALA A 96 2.09 -18.45 -25.10
C ALA A 96 1.52 -19.70 -24.39
N LEU A 97 0.36 -19.60 -23.76
CA LEU A 97 -0.30 -20.73 -23.09
C LEU A 97 -1.00 -21.69 -24.09
N ASN A 98 -1.52 -21.16 -25.20
CA ASN A 98 -1.96 -21.98 -26.34
C ASN A 98 -0.79 -22.80 -26.90
N GLU A 99 0.35 -22.15 -27.12
CA GLU A 99 1.56 -22.81 -27.62
C GLU A 99 2.11 -23.85 -26.60
N ALA A 100 2.00 -23.56 -25.30
CA ALA A 100 2.33 -24.48 -24.22
C ALA A 100 1.34 -25.67 -24.09
N ARG A 101 0.25 -25.67 -24.86
CA ARG A 101 -0.81 -26.70 -24.85
C ARG A 101 -1.53 -26.83 -23.51
N LEU A 102 -1.96 -25.69 -22.96
CA LEU A 102 -2.90 -25.69 -21.83
C LEU A 102 -4.22 -26.33 -22.27
N ASP A 103 -4.74 -27.28 -21.48
CA ASP A 103 -5.95 -28.03 -21.82
C ASP A 103 -7.19 -27.45 -21.13
N VAL A 104 -7.06 -27.12 -19.84
CA VAL A 104 -8.17 -26.65 -19.00
C VAL A 104 -7.71 -25.66 -17.94
N SER A 105 -8.54 -24.68 -17.61
CA SER A 105 -8.32 -23.78 -16.47
C SER A 105 -9.62 -23.48 -15.75
N ALA A 106 -9.58 -23.41 -14.42
CA ALA A 106 -10.60 -22.63 -13.70
C ALA A 106 -10.55 -21.17 -14.16
N VAL A 107 -11.67 -20.45 -14.07
CA VAL A 107 -11.63 -19.00 -14.04
C VAL A 107 -11.19 -18.53 -12.66
N GLY A 108 -10.28 -17.57 -12.61
CA GLY A 108 -9.91 -16.81 -11.42
C GLY A 108 -10.60 -15.46 -11.41
N ASN A 109 -10.28 -14.62 -10.42
CA ASN A 109 -10.91 -13.31 -10.34
C ASN A 109 -10.36 -12.33 -11.39
N HIS A 110 -9.08 -12.46 -11.77
CA HIS A 110 -8.46 -11.55 -12.74
C HIS A 110 -8.86 -11.81 -14.19
N GLU A 111 -9.43 -12.98 -14.50
CA GLU A 111 -10.15 -13.19 -15.75
C GLU A 111 -11.33 -12.21 -15.92
N PHE A 112 -11.84 -11.63 -14.83
CA PHE A 112 -12.94 -10.66 -14.82
C PHE A 112 -12.49 -9.20 -14.64
N ASP A 113 -11.19 -8.89 -14.67
CA ASP A 113 -10.66 -7.52 -14.51
C ASP A 113 -11.29 -6.54 -15.53
N LYS A 114 -11.48 -7.01 -16.76
CA LYS A 114 -12.12 -6.28 -17.86
C LYS A 114 -13.62 -6.57 -18.01
N GLY A 115 -14.17 -7.36 -17.09
CA GLY A 115 -15.57 -7.76 -17.05
C GLY A 115 -15.87 -9.09 -17.72
N TYR A 116 -17.01 -9.67 -17.38
CA TYR A 116 -17.50 -10.96 -17.89
C TYR A 116 -17.62 -10.98 -19.42
N ALA A 117 -18.08 -9.88 -20.03
CA ALA A 117 -18.16 -9.76 -21.49
C ALA A 117 -16.79 -9.88 -22.16
N ASP A 118 -15.73 -9.30 -21.57
CA ASP A 118 -14.38 -9.43 -22.12
C ASP A 118 -13.89 -10.88 -22.06
N LEU A 119 -14.15 -11.57 -20.95
CA LEU A 119 -13.83 -12.99 -20.81
C LEU A 119 -14.53 -13.84 -21.89
N VAL A 120 -15.84 -13.72 -22.05
CA VAL A 120 -16.59 -14.60 -22.97
C VAL A 120 -16.46 -14.19 -24.45
N ASP A 121 -16.50 -12.89 -24.75
CA ASP A 121 -16.58 -12.40 -26.13
C ASP A 121 -15.21 -12.16 -26.78
N ARG A 122 -14.14 -12.01 -25.98
CA ARG A 122 -12.77 -11.85 -26.46
C ARG A 122 -11.90 -13.03 -26.06
N VAL A 123 -11.68 -13.25 -24.76
CA VAL A 123 -10.67 -14.23 -24.29
C VAL A 123 -11.04 -15.65 -24.72
N MET A 124 -12.25 -16.10 -24.40
CA MET A 124 -12.73 -17.46 -24.68
C MET A 124 -13.17 -17.67 -26.13
N LYS A 125 -13.62 -16.60 -26.79
CA LYS A 125 -14.05 -16.67 -28.18
C LYS A 125 -12.86 -17.03 -29.08
N PRO A 126 -13.04 -17.90 -30.09
CA PRO A 126 -11.95 -18.24 -31.01
C PRO A 126 -11.26 -17.01 -31.60
N TYR A 127 -9.96 -17.14 -31.83
CA TYR A 127 -9.20 -16.12 -32.54
C TYR A 127 -9.77 -15.93 -33.94
N ASP A 128 -9.98 -14.67 -34.33
CA ASP A 128 -10.28 -14.28 -35.69
C ASP A 128 -9.47 -13.02 -36.01
N ALA A 129 -8.76 -13.02 -37.13
CA ALA A 129 -7.84 -11.94 -37.48
C ALA A 129 -8.54 -10.57 -37.64
N THR A 130 -9.86 -10.54 -37.84
CA THR A 130 -10.64 -9.31 -38.02
C THR A 130 -11.57 -9.05 -36.83
N ALA A 131 -12.35 -10.05 -36.42
CA ALA A 131 -13.40 -9.92 -35.42
C ALA A 131 -12.92 -10.13 -33.98
N ASN A 132 -11.83 -10.87 -33.76
CA ASN A 132 -11.27 -11.11 -32.42
C ASN A 132 -9.74 -11.31 -32.45
N PRO A 133 -8.96 -10.28 -32.86
CA PRO A 133 -7.51 -10.42 -33.06
C PRO A 133 -6.72 -10.47 -31.74
N GLU A 134 -7.35 -10.15 -30.60
CA GLU A 134 -6.71 -10.09 -29.27
C GLU A 134 -7.24 -11.18 -28.32
N GLY A 135 -7.96 -12.17 -28.84
CA GLY A 135 -8.56 -13.27 -28.08
C GLY A 135 -8.10 -14.66 -28.54
N GLY A 136 -8.88 -15.69 -28.20
CA GLY A 136 -8.66 -17.05 -28.70
C GLY A 136 -7.91 -17.99 -27.78
N ALA A 137 -8.24 -18.01 -26.50
CA ALA A 137 -7.84 -19.09 -25.60
C ALA A 137 -8.36 -20.44 -26.14
N GLN A 138 -7.45 -21.39 -26.36
CA GLN A 138 -7.78 -22.70 -26.92
C GLN A 138 -8.14 -23.73 -25.85
N TRP A 139 -7.70 -23.50 -24.60
CA TRP A 139 -8.07 -24.32 -23.45
C TRP A 139 -9.53 -24.12 -23.06
N LYS A 140 -10.06 -25.05 -22.26
CA LYS A 140 -11.41 -24.93 -21.70
C LYS A 140 -11.37 -24.17 -20.38
N TYR A 141 -12.14 -23.08 -20.31
CA TYR A 141 -12.43 -22.45 -19.03
C TYR A 141 -13.59 -23.17 -18.35
N VAL A 142 -13.46 -23.39 -17.03
CA VAL A 142 -14.46 -24.01 -16.18
C VAL A 142 -14.77 -23.17 -14.95
N GLY A 143 -16.02 -23.18 -14.47
CA GLY A 143 -16.46 -22.34 -13.35
C GLY A 143 -17.88 -22.66 -12.85
N ALA A 144 -18.03 -23.75 -12.09
CA ALA A 144 -19.30 -24.30 -11.64
C ALA A 144 -20.13 -23.37 -10.75
N ASN A 145 -19.49 -22.44 -10.03
CA ASN A 145 -20.18 -21.56 -9.08
C ASN A 145 -20.54 -20.18 -9.66
N LEU A 146 -20.67 -20.09 -10.99
CA LEU A 146 -21.04 -18.87 -11.71
C LEU A 146 -22.28 -19.12 -12.56
N VAL A 147 -23.37 -18.41 -12.24
CA VAL A 147 -24.64 -18.54 -12.97
C VAL A 147 -25.14 -17.20 -13.49
N GLU A 148 -25.71 -17.24 -14.68
CA GLU A 148 -26.42 -16.10 -15.28
C GLU A 148 -27.78 -15.88 -14.60
N PRO A 149 -28.41 -14.69 -14.76
CA PRO A 149 -29.72 -14.41 -14.20
C PRO A 149 -30.84 -15.39 -14.57
N ASN A 150 -30.70 -16.07 -15.71
CA ASN A 150 -31.64 -17.08 -16.20
C ASN A 150 -31.45 -18.47 -15.55
N GLY A 151 -30.44 -18.63 -14.69
CA GLY A 151 -30.09 -19.88 -14.01
C GLY A 151 -29.20 -20.82 -14.82
N ALA A 152 -28.76 -20.43 -16.03
CA ALA A 152 -27.77 -21.17 -16.78
C ALA A 152 -26.35 -20.94 -16.25
N ASP A 153 -25.46 -21.90 -16.48
CA ASP A 153 -24.03 -21.74 -16.24
C ASP A 153 -23.49 -20.55 -17.05
N ALA A 154 -22.84 -19.60 -16.38
CA ALA A 154 -22.16 -18.49 -17.05
C ALA A 154 -20.85 -18.94 -17.69
N ILE A 155 -20.15 -19.85 -17.00
CA ILE A 155 -19.00 -20.59 -17.51
C ILE A 155 -19.32 -22.06 -17.30
N LYS A 156 -19.01 -22.92 -18.27
CA LYS A 156 -19.27 -24.36 -18.15
C LYS A 156 -18.72 -24.89 -16.83
N ALA A 157 -19.50 -25.66 -16.07
CA ALA A 157 -19.08 -26.13 -14.76
C ALA A 157 -17.83 -27.02 -14.78
N SER A 158 -17.68 -27.86 -15.80
CA SER A 158 -16.59 -28.83 -15.92
C SER A 158 -16.15 -29.13 -17.36
N TRP A 159 -15.03 -29.83 -17.48
CA TRP A 159 -14.53 -30.43 -18.71
C TRP A 159 -13.96 -31.82 -18.43
N THR A 160 -14.15 -32.77 -19.35
CA THR A 160 -13.67 -34.15 -19.20
C THR A 160 -12.57 -34.42 -20.22
N ALA A 161 -11.44 -34.92 -19.73
CA ALA A 161 -10.39 -35.50 -20.57
C ALA A 161 -10.67 -36.99 -20.79
N GLU A 162 -10.62 -37.43 -22.03
CA GLU A 162 -10.62 -38.85 -22.42
C GLU A 162 -9.16 -39.23 -22.72
N LEU A 163 -8.62 -40.18 -21.95
CA LEU A 163 -7.20 -40.50 -21.91
C LEU A 163 -6.99 -41.99 -22.22
N SER A 164 -5.95 -42.27 -23.00
CA SER A 164 -5.68 -43.61 -23.51
C SER A 164 -5.51 -44.62 -22.40
N ASN A 165 -6.22 -45.73 -22.50
CA ASN A 165 -6.01 -46.89 -21.65
C ASN A 165 -4.86 -47.82 -22.12
N GLY A 166 -4.12 -47.42 -23.16
CA GLY A 166 -3.04 -48.20 -23.78
C GLY A 166 -3.48 -49.10 -24.93
N THR A 167 -4.77 -49.10 -25.30
CA THR A 167 -5.29 -49.80 -26.47
C THR A 167 -5.62 -48.84 -27.62
N PRO A 168 -5.75 -49.33 -28.87
CA PRO A 168 -6.19 -48.51 -30.00
C PRO A 168 -7.68 -48.14 -29.97
N GLU A 169 -8.49 -48.82 -29.16
CA GLU A 169 -9.92 -48.56 -29.02
C GLU A 169 -10.14 -47.44 -28.01
N THR A 170 -10.91 -46.41 -28.36
CA THR A 170 -11.14 -45.25 -27.48
C THR A 170 -12.43 -45.38 -26.67
N THR A 171 -13.16 -46.48 -26.83
CA THR A 171 -14.48 -46.68 -26.19
C THR A 171 -14.40 -46.95 -24.70
N ASP A 172 -13.21 -47.35 -24.22
CA ASP A 172 -12.86 -47.66 -22.84
C ASP A 172 -11.68 -46.80 -22.34
N ASP A 173 -11.48 -45.64 -22.96
CA ASP A 173 -10.55 -44.61 -22.46
C ASP A 173 -10.96 -44.12 -21.07
N VAL A 174 -9.96 -43.81 -20.26
CA VAL A 174 -10.14 -43.31 -18.89
C VAL A 174 -10.65 -41.88 -18.95
N LYS A 175 -11.69 -41.59 -18.16
CA LYS A 175 -12.35 -40.29 -18.09
C LYS A 175 -11.97 -39.56 -16.82
N VAL A 176 -11.25 -38.45 -16.97
CA VAL A 176 -10.91 -37.56 -15.85
C VAL A 176 -11.66 -36.26 -15.98
N GLY A 177 -12.57 -36.00 -15.04
CA GLY A 177 -13.35 -34.76 -14.97
C GLY A 177 -12.62 -33.66 -14.22
N PHE A 178 -12.66 -32.44 -14.75
CA PHE A 178 -12.10 -31.24 -14.15
C PHE A 178 -13.22 -30.24 -13.86
N ILE A 179 -13.49 -29.99 -12.58
CA ILE A 179 -14.50 -29.02 -12.12
C ILE A 179 -13.79 -27.70 -11.86
N GLY A 180 -14.36 -26.58 -12.32
CA GLY A 180 -13.87 -25.24 -12.00
C GLY A 180 -14.64 -24.59 -10.87
N ALA A 181 -13.99 -23.74 -10.07
CA ALA A 181 -14.68 -22.80 -9.18
C ALA A 181 -13.82 -21.55 -8.95
N VAL A 182 -14.46 -20.41 -8.69
CA VAL A 182 -13.80 -19.14 -8.36
C VAL A 182 -14.22 -18.67 -6.97
N THR A 183 -13.36 -17.94 -6.26
CA THR A 183 -13.65 -17.39 -4.94
C THR A 183 -15.04 -16.73 -4.84
N GLU A 184 -15.73 -16.99 -3.74
CA GLU A 184 -17.03 -16.37 -3.42
C GLU A 184 -16.90 -14.85 -3.22
N HIS A 185 -15.67 -14.36 -3.02
CA HIS A 185 -15.35 -12.94 -2.90
C HIS A 185 -15.24 -12.21 -4.24
N LEU A 186 -15.46 -12.86 -5.39
CA LEU A 186 -15.37 -12.21 -6.70
C LEU A 186 -16.08 -10.83 -6.78
N PRO A 187 -17.30 -10.61 -6.24
CA PRO A 187 -17.95 -9.30 -6.27
C PRO A 187 -17.23 -8.20 -5.49
N GLU A 188 -16.33 -8.60 -4.59
CA GLU A 188 -15.43 -7.73 -3.86
C GLU A 188 -14.10 -7.54 -4.58
N LEU A 189 -13.73 -8.37 -5.55
CA LEU A 189 -12.40 -8.29 -6.16
C LEU A 189 -12.40 -7.53 -7.49
N VAL A 190 -13.54 -7.48 -8.18
CA VAL A 190 -13.63 -6.85 -9.51
C VAL A 190 -14.64 -5.71 -9.58
N SER A 191 -14.69 -5.04 -10.72
CA SER A 191 -15.66 -3.98 -10.98
C SER A 191 -17.09 -4.53 -10.92
N PRO A 192 -17.99 -4.00 -10.06
CA PRO A 192 -19.38 -4.44 -10.01
C PRO A 192 -20.13 -4.29 -11.35
N ALA A 193 -19.74 -3.31 -12.16
CA ALA A 193 -20.31 -3.12 -13.50
C ALA A 193 -19.83 -4.21 -14.49
N GLY A 194 -18.63 -4.76 -14.29
CA GLY A 194 -18.05 -5.79 -15.15
C GLY A 194 -18.69 -7.16 -15.00
N ILE A 195 -19.29 -7.45 -13.84
CA ILE A 195 -19.95 -8.73 -13.53
C ILE A 195 -21.46 -8.54 -13.28
N GLN A 196 -22.05 -7.46 -13.78
CA GLN A 196 -23.44 -7.14 -13.51
C GLN A 196 -24.37 -8.28 -13.95
N GLY A 197 -25.18 -8.79 -13.01
CA GLY A 197 -26.14 -9.87 -13.26
C GLY A 197 -25.57 -11.28 -13.03
N LEU A 198 -24.25 -11.44 -13.01
CA LEU A 198 -23.62 -12.70 -12.65
C LEU A 198 -23.88 -13.01 -11.17
N GLN A 199 -24.30 -14.23 -10.86
CA GLN A 199 -24.45 -14.68 -9.48
C GLN A 199 -23.32 -15.65 -9.15
N VAL A 200 -22.66 -15.39 -8.03
CA VAL A 200 -21.63 -16.28 -7.47
C VAL A 200 -22.30 -17.14 -6.41
N THR A 201 -22.35 -18.45 -6.66
CA THR A 201 -23.00 -19.42 -5.77
C THR A 201 -21.97 -20.06 -4.83
N PRO A 202 -22.40 -20.76 -3.76
CA PRO A 202 -21.48 -21.42 -2.84
C PRO A 202 -20.64 -22.51 -3.54
N ILE A 203 -19.31 -22.45 -3.40
CA ILE A 203 -18.36 -23.33 -4.09
C ILE A 203 -18.65 -24.80 -3.78
N VAL A 204 -18.77 -25.15 -2.49
CA VAL A 204 -18.97 -26.53 -2.05
C VAL A 204 -20.24 -27.13 -2.65
N GLN A 205 -21.32 -26.36 -2.70
CA GLN A 205 -22.60 -26.83 -3.24
C GLN A 205 -22.49 -27.09 -4.75
N ALA A 206 -21.96 -26.12 -5.49
CA ALA A 206 -21.82 -26.22 -6.94
C ALA A 206 -20.88 -27.36 -7.34
N VAL A 207 -19.72 -27.47 -6.68
CA VAL A 207 -18.73 -28.52 -6.93
C VAL A 207 -19.30 -29.91 -6.62
N ASN A 208 -20.03 -30.07 -5.51
CA ASN A 208 -20.60 -31.38 -5.15
C ASN A 208 -21.70 -31.82 -6.13
N ALA A 209 -22.52 -30.89 -6.61
CA ALA A 209 -23.51 -31.17 -7.64
C ALA A 209 -22.85 -31.62 -8.95
N GLU A 210 -21.81 -30.92 -9.38
CA GLU A 210 -21.09 -31.25 -10.62
C GLU A 210 -20.27 -32.55 -10.50
N ALA A 211 -19.69 -32.82 -9.33
CA ALA A 211 -18.98 -34.07 -9.07
C ALA A 211 -19.92 -35.28 -9.19
N ALA A 212 -21.14 -35.17 -8.65
CA ALA A 212 -22.16 -36.21 -8.80
C ALA A 212 -22.60 -36.39 -10.26
N ALA A 213 -22.71 -35.29 -11.02
CA ALA A 213 -23.04 -35.32 -12.44
C ALA A 213 -21.94 -36.02 -13.26
N LEU A 214 -20.67 -35.66 -13.05
CA LEU A 214 -19.52 -36.29 -13.69
C LEU A 214 -19.41 -37.77 -13.34
N LYS A 215 -19.63 -38.15 -12.07
CA LYS A 215 -19.61 -39.56 -11.66
C LYS A 215 -20.72 -40.36 -12.34
N SER A 216 -21.92 -39.78 -12.42
CA SER A 216 -23.06 -40.38 -13.14
C SER A 216 -22.83 -40.48 -14.65
N ALA A 217 -22.04 -39.59 -15.22
CA ALA A 217 -21.59 -39.62 -16.62
C ALA A 217 -20.41 -40.58 -16.87
N GLY A 218 -19.96 -41.31 -15.84
CA GLY A 218 -18.91 -42.31 -15.96
C GLY A 218 -17.48 -41.78 -15.82
N ALA A 219 -17.26 -40.66 -15.10
CA ALA A 219 -15.91 -40.23 -14.74
C ALA A 219 -15.24 -41.23 -13.78
N ASP A 220 -14.02 -41.64 -14.12
CA ASP A 220 -13.19 -42.53 -13.31
C ASP A 220 -12.53 -41.76 -12.16
N ALA A 221 -12.04 -40.56 -12.45
CA ALA A 221 -11.48 -39.64 -11.47
C ALA A 221 -11.99 -38.21 -11.69
N ILE A 222 -12.02 -37.41 -10.60
CA ILE A 222 -12.46 -36.01 -10.62
C ILE A 222 -11.42 -35.13 -9.92
N VAL A 223 -11.07 -34.02 -10.54
CA VAL A 223 -10.13 -33.02 -10.03
C VAL A 223 -10.84 -31.69 -9.92
N LEU A 224 -10.72 -31.02 -8.77
CA LEU A 224 -11.19 -29.66 -8.61
C LEU A 224 -10.04 -28.69 -8.94
N LEU A 225 -10.29 -27.79 -9.89
CA LEU A 225 -9.50 -26.59 -10.14
C LEU A 225 -10.24 -25.42 -9.48
N VAL A 226 -9.71 -24.89 -8.38
CA VAL A 226 -10.39 -23.84 -7.61
C VAL A 226 -9.51 -22.61 -7.45
N HIS A 227 -10.04 -21.46 -7.85
CA HIS A 227 -9.39 -20.18 -7.62
C HIS A 227 -9.82 -19.60 -6.28
N GLU A 228 -9.45 -20.32 -5.23
CA GLU A 228 -9.49 -19.96 -3.82
C GLU A 228 -8.31 -20.69 -3.16
N GLY A 229 -7.77 -20.19 -2.05
CA GLY A 229 -6.54 -20.76 -1.50
C GLY A 229 -6.36 -20.63 0.01
N ALA A 230 -5.39 -21.39 0.51
CA ALA A 230 -5.06 -21.42 1.92
C ALA A 230 -4.50 -20.09 2.43
N PRO A 231 -4.80 -19.69 3.69
CA PRO A 231 -4.23 -18.50 4.30
C PRO A 231 -2.76 -18.65 4.74
N SER A 232 -2.21 -19.86 4.67
CA SER A 232 -0.83 -20.19 5.06
C SER A 232 -0.29 -21.32 4.17
N THR A 233 1.01 -21.62 4.25
CA THR A 233 1.62 -22.81 3.61
C THR A 233 1.71 -24.02 4.54
N ASP A 234 1.21 -23.91 5.78
CA ASP A 234 1.28 -24.98 6.77
C ASP A 234 0.05 -25.90 6.67
N CYS A 235 0.23 -27.07 6.07
CA CYS A 235 -0.79 -28.08 5.85
C CYS A 235 -1.59 -28.43 7.12
N ALA A 236 -0.96 -28.43 8.30
CA ALA A 236 -1.64 -28.78 9.55
C ALA A 236 -2.69 -27.73 9.95
N THR A 237 -2.43 -26.46 9.66
CA THR A 237 -3.34 -25.35 9.97
C THR A 237 -4.46 -25.20 8.94
N MET A 238 -4.22 -25.59 7.68
CA MET A 238 -5.22 -25.49 6.60
C MET A 238 -6.49 -26.30 6.87
N ALA A 239 -6.34 -27.54 7.37
CA ALA A 239 -7.48 -28.39 7.72
C ALA A 239 -8.07 -28.06 9.10
N GLY A 240 -7.32 -27.34 9.95
CA GLY A 240 -7.68 -27.05 11.34
C GLY A 240 -8.66 -25.87 11.51
N ASP A 241 -8.92 -25.10 10.46
CA ASP A 241 -9.87 -23.98 10.49
C ASP A 241 -11.00 -24.18 9.46
N PRO A 242 -12.00 -25.03 9.76
CA PRO A 242 -13.15 -25.25 8.89
C PRO A 242 -14.06 -24.02 8.76
N ALA A 243 -13.82 -22.94 9.52
CA ALA A 243 -14.57 -21.70 9.41
C ALA A 243 -13.97 -20.75 8.33
N SER A 244 -12.70 -20.94 7.97
CA SER A 244 -12.07 -20.23 6.84
C SER A 244 -12.71 -20.63 5.50
N ASP A 245 -12.68 -19.74 4.51
CA ASP A 245 -13.32 -19.98 3.22
C ASP A 245 -12.71 -21.18 2.49
N PHE A 246 -11.38 -21.30 2.48
CA PHE A 246 -10.70 -22.48 1.93
C PHE A 246 -10.89 -23.74 2.78
N GLY A 247 -10.94 -23.61 4.11
CA GLY A 247 -11.20 -24.74 5.00
C GLY A 247 -12.58 -25.38 4.76
N LYS A 248 -13.61 -24.57 4.48
CA LYS A 248 -14.94 -25.06 4.07
C LYS A 248 -14.86 -25.88 2.78
N ILE A 249 -14.04 -25.47 1.82
CA ILE A 249 -13.88 -26.19 0.54
C ILE A 249 -13.22 -27.55 0.79
N VAL A 250 -12.05 -27.57 1.43
CA VAL A 250 -11.28 -28.80 1.67
C VAL A 250 -12.11 -29.84 2.45
N THR A 251 -12.86 -29.38 3.46
CA THR A 251 -13.66 -30.26 4.34
C THR A 251 -15.06 -30.56 3.81
N GLY A 252 -15.63 -29.72 2.94
CA GLY A 252 -17.00 -29.83 2.45
C GLY A 252 -17.15 -30.48 1.07
N VAL A 253 -16.11 -30.43 0.24
CA VAL A 253 -16.14 -31.04 -1.10
C VAL A 253 -16.22 -32.57 -1.01
N SER A 254 -17.08 -33.18 -1.83
CA SER A 254 -17.41 -34.60 -1.84
C SER A 254 -16.19 -35.52 -1.88
N ALA A 255 -16.36 -36.73 -1.36
CA ALA A 255 -15.41 -37.82 -1.53
C ALA A 255 -15.21 -38.22 -3.01
N ASP A 256 -16.06 -37.80 -3.93
CA ASP A 256 -15.89 -38.11 -5.36
C ASP A 256 -14.73 -37.33 -5.99
N VAL A 257 -14.32 -36.19 -5.40
CA VAL A 257 -13.18 -35.41 -5.88
C VAL A 257 -11.88 -36.03 -5.37
N ASN A 258 -11.01 -36.47 -6.28
CA ASN A 258 -9.77 -37.17 -5.99
C ASN A 258 -8.59 -36.24 -5.66
N ALA A 259 -8.58 -35.01 -6.18
CA ALA A 259 -7.54 -34.02 -5.90
C ALA A 259 -8.06 -32.59 -6.04
N ILE A 260 -7.43 -31.65 -5.34
CA ILE A 260 -7.74 -30.21 -5.42
C ILE A 260 -6.46 -29.46 -5.84
N VAL A 261 -6.54 -28.75 -6.96
CA VAL A 261 -5.54 -27.77 -7.39
C VAL A 261 -6.11 -26.38 -7.11
N SER A 262 -5.35 -25.56 -6.39
CA SER A 262 -5.78 -24.28 -5.83
C SER A 262 -4.91 -23.10 -6.24
N GLY A 263 -5.44 -21.88 -6.12
CA GLY A 263 -4.76 -20.64 -6.50
C GLY A 263 -5.08 -19.47 -5.56
N HIS A 264 -5.16 -18.26 -6.11
CA HIS A 264 -5.65 -17.01 -5.50
C HIS A 264 -4.72 -16.37 -4.45
N THR A 265 -4.19 -17.18 -3.54
CA THR A 265 -3.41 -16.70 -2.38
C THR A 265 -1.91 -16.58 -2.65
N HIS A 266 -1.47 -17.00 -3.83
CA HIS A 266 -0.07 -16.96 -4.30
C HIS A 266 0.90 -17.81 -3.48
N LEU A 267 0.39 -18.72 -2.66
CA LEU A 267 1.17 -19.58 -1.77
C LEU A 267 1.44 -20.93 -2.42
N ALA A 268 2.70 -21.37 -2.42
CA ALA A 268 3.06 -22.70 -2.89
C ALA A 268 2.95 -23.71 -1.73
N TYR A 269 2.15 -24.75 -1.91
CA TYR A 269 1.98 -25.83 -0.94
C TYR A 269 1.61 -27.13 -1.64
N ASP A 270 1.91 -28.23 -0.96
CA ASP A 270 1.83 -29.58 -1.50
C ASP A 270 1.43 -30.54 -0.36
N CYS A 271 0.12 -30.65 -0.11
CA CYS A 271 -0.42 -31.26 1.11
C CYS A 271 -1.30 -32.48 0.80
N ASP A 272 -1.25 -33.48 1.68
CA ASP A 272 -2.29 -34.51 1.81
C ASP A 272 -3.25 -34.12 2.94
N LEU A 273 -4.49 -33.76 2.60
CA LEU A 273 -5.49 -33.32 3.59
C LEU A 273 -6.64 -34.32 3.70
N ALA A 274 -7.28 -34.35 4.87
CA ALA A 274 -8.38 -35.26 5.16
C ALA A 274 -9.55 -35.07 4.17
N LYS A 275 -10.13 -36.20 3.75
CA LYS A 275 -11.24 -36.27 2.79
C LYS A 275 -12.53 -36.74 3.51
N PRO A 276 -13.71 -36.17 3.21
CA PRO A 276 -14.98 -36.71 3.69
C PRO A 276 -15.13 -38.19 3.34
N GLY A 277 -15.62 -38.99 4.28
CA GLY A 277 -15.70 -40.45 4.13
C GLY A 277 -14.42 -41.21 4.49
N GLY A 278 -13.32 -40.52 4.82
CA GLY A 278 -12.07 -41.13 5.29
C GLY A 278 -10.94 -41.06 4.27
N GLY A 279 -9.71 -41.29 4.76
CA GLY A 279 -8.48 -41.14 3.97
C GLY A 279 -8.07 -39.68 3.75
N THR A 280 -7.08 -39.49 2.88
CA THR A 280 -6.57 -38.18 2.46
C THR A 280 -6.72 -37.98 0.96
N ARG A 281 -6.58 -36.74 0.51
CA ARG A 281 -6.42 -36.38 -0.89
C ARG A 281 -5.38 -35.27 -1.06
N PRO A 282 -4.75 -35.15 -2.24
CA PRO A 282 -3.88 -34.03 -2.55
C PRO A 282 -4.65 -32.71 -2.58
N VAL A 283 -4.10 -31.70 -1.92
CA VAL A 283 -4.50 -30.29 -1.99
C VAL A 283 -3.24 -29.47 -2.25
N VAL A 284 -3.14 -28.94 -3.46
CA VAL A 284 -1.88 -28.40 -3.99
C VAL A 284 -2.06 -27.01 -4.59
N SER A 285 -1.02 -26.19 -4.55
CA SER A 285 -0.91 -24.94 -5.29
C SER A 285 0.54 -24.74 -5.75
N ALA A 286 0.73 -24.22 -6.96
CA ALA A 286 2.04 -23.98 -7.56
C ALA A 286 2.65 -22.66 -7.09
N GLY A 287 1.95 -21.89 -6.25
CA GLY A 287 2.33 -20.56 -5.84
C GLY A 287 1.83 -19.51 -6.81
N GLN A 288 2.72 -18.92 -7.60
CA GLN A 288 2.40 -17.81 -8.51
C GLN A 288 3.44 -17.69 -9.62
N TYR A 289 3.11 -16.92 -10.65
CA TYR A 289 4.01 -16.32 -11.64
C TYR A 289 4.89 -17.31 -12.42
N GLY A 290 4.50 -18.58 -12.47
CA GLY A 290 5.31 -19.63 -13.09
C GLY A 290 6.61 -19.93 -12.33
N TYR A 291 6.61 -19.80 -10.99
CA TYR A 291 7.74 -20.24 -10.15
C TYR A 291 7.84 -21.76 -10.11
N ASN A 292 6.70 -22.43 -10.03
CA ASN A 292 6.60 -23.87 -9.93
C ASN A 292 5.49 -24.40 -10.85
N LEU A 293 5.46 -25.72 -11.02
CA LEU A 293 4.27 -26.49 -11.41
C LEU A 293 3.92 -27.46 -10.29
N ASN A 294 2.65 -27.78 -10.09
CA ASN A 294 2.29 -29.01 -9.40
C ASN A 294 2.34 -30.16 -10.41
N LYS A 295 2.86 -31.31 -9.99
CA LYS A 295 2.79 -32.56 -10.74
C LYS A 295 1.96 -33.55 -9.92
N LEU A 296 0.72 -33.77 -10.33
CA LEU A 296 -0.13 -34.82 -9.78
C LEU A 296 -0.05 -36.05 -10.67
N LYS A 297 -0.04 -37.22 -10.06
CA LYS A 297 -0.20 -38.51 -10.72
C LYS A 297 -1.43 -39.19 -10.12
N LEU A 298 -2.41 -39.49 -10.97
CA LEU A 298 -3.54 -40.34 -10.62
C LEU A 298 -3.30 -41.71 -11.23
N THR A 299 -3.41 -42.77 -10.44
CA THR A 299 -3.40 -44.15 -10.95
C THR A 299 -4.80 -44.71 -10.76
N ILE A 300 -5.49 -44.98 -11.87
CA ILE A 300 -6.83 -45.56 -11.91
C ILE A 300 -6.67 -47.07 -11.98
N GLY A 301 -7.07 -47.78 -10.93
CA GLY A 301 -7.00 -49.23 -10.82
C GLY A 301 -8.08 -49.96 -11.61
N THR A 302 -7.89 -51.26 -11.82
CA THR A 302 -8.84 -52.14 -12.51
C THR A 302 -10.13 -52.38 -11.71
N ASP A 303 -10.16 -51.98 -10.44
CA ASP A 303 -11.32 -51.99 -9.55
C ASP A 303 -12.01 -50.62 -9.46
N GLY A 304 -11.53 -49.63 -10.22
CA GLY A 304 -12.00 -48.24 -10.18
C GLY A 304 -11.44 -47.43 -8.99
N ALA A 305 -10.56 -48.00 -8.17
CA ALA A 305 -9.90 -47.24 -7.11
C ALA A 305 -8.88 -46.26 -7.71
N VAL A 306 -8.80 -45.05 -7.13
CA VAL A 306 -7.84 -44.03 -7.58
C VAL A 306 -6.84 -43.77 -6.47
N THR A 307 -5.56 -44.01 -6.75
CA THR A 307 -4.46 -43.60 -5.88
C THR A 307 -3.74 -42.37 -6.43
N THR A 308 -3.17 -41.56 -5.57
CA THR A 308 -2.57 -40.28 -5.95
C THR A 308 -1.13 -40.15 -5.46
N ALA A 309 -0.28 -39.52 -6.27
CA ALA A 309 1.01 -38.99 -5.84
C ALA A 309 1.14 -37.54 -6.33
N HIS A 310 1.87 -36.72 -5.59
CA HIS A 310 2.00 -35.30 -5.90
C HIS A 310 3.38 -34.76 -5.55
N SER A 311 3.80 -33.74 -6.30
CA SER A 311 4.99 -32.96 -5.99
C SER A 311 4.89 -31.53 -6.50
N LEU A 312 5.58 -30.62 -5.81
CA LEU A 312 5.87 -29.28 -6.32
C LEU A 312 7.18 -29.28 -7.11
N VAL A 313 7.14 -28.82 -8.36
CA VAL A 313 8.28 -28.78 -9.29
C VAL A 313 8.73 -27.34 -9.48
N PRO A 314 9.83 -26.89 -8.86
CA PRO A 314 10.38 -25.56 -9.11
C PRO A 314 10.98 -25.49 -10.51
N LEU A 315 10.66 -24.43 -11.26
CA LEU A 315 11.15 -24.25 -12.64
C LEU A 315 12.50 -23.52 -12.70
N THR A 316 12.96 -22.97 -11.58
CA THR A 316 14.29 -22.39 -11.41
C THR A 316 14.95 -22.86 -10.12
N THR A 317 16.28 -22.83 -10.09
CA THR A 317 17.10 -23.09 -8.91
C THR A 317 17.78 -21.80 -8.48
N LYS A 318 17.86 -21.57 -7.17
CA LYS A 318 18.53 -20.39 -6.61
C LYS A 318 19.91 -20.76 -6.07
N SER A 319 20.95 -20.05 -6.51
CA SER A 319 22.30 -20.11 -5.95
C SER A 319 22.79 -18.70 -5.64
N GLY A 320 22.98 -18.39 -4.36
CA GLY A 320 23.18 -17.01 -3.90
C GLY A 320 21.96 -16.14 -4.23
N ASP A 321 22.18 -15.02 -4.93
CA ASP A 321 21.12 -14.12 -5.41
C ASP A 321 20.70 -14.40 -6.87
N THR A 322 21.27 -15.44 -7.50
CA THR A 322 21.02 -15.79 -8.89
C THR A 322 20.02 -16.93 -9.00
N TYR A 323 19.09 -16.82 -9.95
CA TYR A 323 18.20 -17.90 -10.34
C TYR A 323 18.60 -18.44 -11.72
N THR A 324 18.57 -19.76 -11.87
CA THR A 324 18.89 -20.47 -13.12
C THR A 324 17.77 -21.44 -13.48
N PRO A 325 17.31 -21.50 -14.74
CA PRO A 325 16.34 -22.50 -15.18
C PRO A 325 16.81 -23.94 -14.89
N ILE A 326 15.88 -24.84 -14.58
CA ILE A 326 16.19 -26.26 -14.40
C ILE A 326 16.53 -26.94 -15.75
N PRO A 327 17.32 -28.03 -15.77
CA PRO A 327 17.70 -28.73 -17.00
C PRO A 327 16.50 -29.11 -17.89
N GLU A 328 15.38 -29.51 -17.29
CA GLU A 328 14.15 -29.94 -17.97
C GLU A 328 13.44 -28.81 -18.74
N THR A 329 13.83 -27.56 -18.50
CA THR A 329 13.32 -26.36 -19.17
C THR A 329 14.29 -25.78 -20.20
N VAL A 330 15.43 -26.45 -20.45
CA VAL A 330 16.49 -26.00 -21.34
C VAL A 330 16.70 -26.98 -22.50
N PRO A 331 16.74 -26.50 -23.77
CA PRO A 331 16.48 -25.11 -24.18
C PRO A 331 15.01 -24.71 -23.99
N ALA A 332 14.77 -23.41 -23.82
CA ALA A 332 13.42 -22.86 -23.80
C ALA A 332 12.71 -23.07 -25.15
N ASP A 333 11.41 -23.34 -25.12
CA ASP A 333 10.63 -23.68 -26.31
C ASP A 333 10.72 -22.57 -27.37
N PRO A 334 11.22 -22.86 -28.59
CA PRO A 334 11.53 -21.81 -29.55
C PRO A 334 10.28 -21.08 -30.07
N ALA A 335 9.15 -21.78 -30.22
CA ALA A 335 7.90 -21.18 -30.68
C ALA A 335 7.32 -20.23 -29.63
N THR A 336 7.25 -20.67 -28.38
CA THR A 336 6.81 -19.82 -27.26
C THR A 336 7.77 -18.64 -27.06
N LYS A 337 9.08 -18.86 -27.17
CA LYS A 337 10.07 -17.79 -27.08
C LYS A 337 9.84 -16.73 -28.17
N ALA A 338 9.53 -17.11 -29.40
CA ALA A 338 9.24 -16.17 -30.48
C ALA A 338 8.01 -15.30 -30.18
N ILE A 339 6.96 -15.87 -29.55
CA ILE A 339 5.78 -15.13 -29.08
C ILE A 339 6.19 -14.09 -28.02
N VAL A 340 7.00 -14.49 -27.03
CA VAL A 340 7.47 -13.60 -25.97
C VAL A 340 8.35 -12.48 -26.53
N ASP A 341 9.28 -12.78 -27.42
CA ASP A 341 10.16 -11.79 -28.05
C ASP A 341 9.35 -10.77 -28.89
N ALA A 342 8.35 -11.24 -29.63
CA ALA A 342 7.45 -10.38 -30.39
C ALA A 342 6.62 -9.47 -29.47
N ALA A 343 6.16 -9.99 -28.32
CA ALA A 343 5.44 -9.22 -27.31
C ALA A 343 6.31 -8.11 -26.71
N VAL A 344 7.58 -8.41 -26.39
CA VAL A 344 8.55 -7.40 -25.93
C VAL A 344 8.73 -6.30 -26.98
N ALA A 345 8.94 -6.66 -28.24
CA ALA A 345 9.08 -5.69 -29.33
C ALA A 345 7.82 -4.84 -29.54
N ALA A 346 6.63 -5.45 -29.46
CA ALA A 346 5.36 -4.72 -29.55
C ALA A 346 5.14 -3.78 -28.35
N ALA A 347 5.54 -4.20 -27.15
CA ALA A 347 5.45 -3.40 -25.93
C ALA A 347 6.34 -2.16 -25.99
N GLU A 348 7.50 -2.22 -26.66
CA GLU A 348 8.32 -1.04 -26.94
C GLU A 348 7.57 0.01 -27.75
N VAL A 349 6.91 -0.42 -28.83
CA VAL A 349 6.15 0.46 -29.72
C VAL A 349 4.92 1.03 -29.02
N LYS A 350 4.08 0.16 -28.44
CA LYS A 350 2.86 0.59 -27.72
C LYS A 350 3.21 1.43 -26.49
N GLY A 351 4.29 1.09 -25.81
CA GLY A 351 4.75 1.79 -24.61
C GLY A 351 5.32 3.18 -24.86
N ALA A 352 5.68 3.52 -26.10
CA ALA A 352 6.06 4.87 -26.49
C ALA A 352 4.86 5.85 -26.54
N ALA A 353 3.63 5.33 -26.51
CA ALA A 353 2.43 6.16 -26.54
C ALA A 353 2.37 7.14 -25.34
N PRO A 354 1.90 8.39 -25.55
CA PRO A 354 1.69 9.34 -24.47
C PRO A 354 0.65 8.84 -23.46
N LEU A 355 1.02 8.86 -22.17
CA LEU A 355 0.12 8.58 -21.04
C LEU A 355 -0.41 9.87 -20.41
N GLY A 356 0.39 10.93 -20.40
CA GLY A 356 0.04 12.22 -19.82
C GLY A 356 1.23 13.15 -19.79
N LYS A 357 1.13 14.25 -19.05
CA LYS A 357 2.22 15.22 -18.87
C LYS A 357 2.62 15.35 -17.41
N LEU A 358 3.91 15.59 -17.17
CA LEU A 358 4.48 15.95 -15.88
C LEU A 358 4.80 17.44 -15.87
N GLY A 359 4.52 18.14 -14.77
CA GLY A 359 4.90 19.54 -14.58
C GLY A 359 6.33 19.72 -14.04
N GLY A 360 7.01 18.62 -13.70
CA GLY A 360 8.38 18.57 -13.20
C GLY A 360 8.84 17.13 -13.03
N ALA A 361 10.13 16.94 -12.72
CA ALA A 361 10.70 15.63 -12.45
C ALA A 361 10.21 15.08 -11.10
N PHE A 362 9.83 13.81 -11.08
CA PHE A 362 9.62 13.06 -9.84
C PHE A 362 10.79 12.10 -9.65
N TYR A 363 11.65 12.42 -8.69
CA TYR A 363 12.86 11.65 -8.40
C TYR A 363 12.63 10.68 -7.24
N ARG A 364 13.35 9.56 -7.28
CA ARG A 364 13.72 8.81 -6.09
C ARG A 364 14.73 9.60 -5.28
N ALA A 365 14.84 9.27 -3.99
CA ALA A 365 15.86 9.87 -3.15
C ALA A 365 17.25 9.39 -3.59
N SER A 366 18.22 10.29 -3.57
CA SER A 366 19.61 9.99 -3.92
C SER A 366 20.58 10.47 -2.84
N ARG A 367 21.81 9.94 -2.86
CA ARG A 367 22.89 10.35 -1.97
C ARG A 367 24.23 10.31 -2.71
N PRO A 368 25.24 11.09 -2.30
CA PRO A 368 26.58 10.92 -2.83
C PRO A 368 27.11 9.51 -2.55
N VAL A 369 27.80 8.94 -3.54
CA VAL A 369 28.52 7.66 -3.36
C VAL A 369 29.64 7.83 -2.33
N VAL A 370 29.94 6.76 -1.58
CA VAL A 370 31.00 6.78 -0.53
C VAL A 370 32.38 7.03 -1.14
N SER A 371 32.63 6.44 -2.31
CA SER A 371 33.90 6.55 -3.04
C SER A 371 33.63 6.92 -4.50
N GLY A 372 34.29 7.97 -4.99
CA GLY A 372 34.17 8.44 -6.37
C GLY A 372 33.31 9.70 -6.51
N THR A 373 32.92 10.00 -7.75
CA THR A 373 32.06 11.12 -8.10
C THR A 373 30.71 10.59 -8.59
N GLY A 374 29.61 11.20 -8.12
CA GLY A 374 28.26 10.81 -8.53
C GLY A 374 27.31 10.62 -7.35
N ALA A 375 26.11 10.13 -7.67
CA ALA A 375 25.07 9.83 -6.70
C ALA A 375 24.48 8.45 -6.97
N GLU A 376 24.02 7.81 -5.90
CA GLU A 376 23.31 6.52 -5.92
C GLU A 376 21.94 6.65 -5.25
N GLU A 377 21.09 5.63 -5.43
CA GLU A 377 19.79 5.55 -4.77
C GLU A 377 19.95 5.55 -3.24
N ASN A 378 19.16 6.38 -2.57
CA ASN A 378 19.01 6.35 -1.12
C ASN A 378 17.60 5.85 -0.74
N ARG A 379 17.44 4.55 -0.51
CA ARG A 379 16.16 3.99 -0.02
C ARG A 379 15.78 4.44 1.38
N GLY A 380 16.72 5.07 2.10
CA GLY A 380 16.46 5.66 3.40
C GLY A 380 15.82 7.05 3.33
N GLY A 381 15.80 7.71 2.18
CA GLY A 381 15.32 9.10 2.03
C GLY A 381 13.88 9.23 1.55
N GLU A 382 13.17 10.28 1.97
CA GLU A 382 11.86 10.63 1.42
C GLU A 382 12.06 11.09 -0.03
N SER A 383 11.09 10.80 -0.91
CA SER A 383 11.21 11.14 -2.33
C SER A 383 9.92 11.70 -2.91
N THR A 384 10.05 12.61 -3.88
CA THR A 384 8.89 13.18 -4.59
C THR A 384 8.15 12.07 -5.33
N LEU A 385 8.87 11.11 -5.91
CA LEU A 385 8.27 9.95 -6.59
C LEU A 385 7.54 9.00 -5.65
N GLY A 386 8.13 8.61 -4.52
CA GLY A 386 7.47 7.70 -3.58
C GLY A 386 6.17 8.29 -3.02
N ASN A 387 6.18 9.60 -2.75
CA ASN A 387 4.98 10.33 -2.34
C ASN A 387 3.92 10.45 -3.44
N LEU A 388 4.34 10.53 -4.70
CA LEU A 388 3.44 10.54 -5.83
C LEU A 388 2.80 9.16 -6.02
N VAL A 389 3.60 8.09 -6.07
CA VAL A 389 3.10 6.73 -6.26
C VAL A 389 2.13 6.36 -5.15
N ALA A 390 2.46 6.65 -3.89
CA ALA A 390 1.51 6.46 -2.79
C ALA A 390 0.21 7.26 -3.00
N GLU A 391 0.28 8.50 -3.51
CA GLU A 391 -0.95 9.25 -3.83
C GLU A 391 -1.74 8.65 -5.00
N ALA A 392 -1.08 8.13 -6.03
CA ALA A 392 -1.74 7.46 -7.15
C ALA A 392 -2.48 6.20 -6.67
N GLN A 393 -1.85 5.40 -5.79
CA GLN A 393 -2.46 4.20 -5.21
C GLN A 393 -3.64 4.55 -4.28
N ARG A 394 -3.51 5.58 -3.43
CA ARG A 394 -4.62 6.10 -2.62
C ARG A 394 -5.76 6.62 -3.49
N TRP A 395 -5.43 7.26 -4.62
CA TRP A 395 -6.43 7.73 -5.57
C TRP A 395 -7.14 6.56 -6.23
N ALA A 396 -6.42 5.54 -6.73
CA ALA A 396 -6.99 4.37 -7.38
C ALA A 396 -8.00 3.66 -6.47
N THR A 397 -7.68 3.54 -5.18
CA THR A 397 -8.48 2.84 -4.17
C THR A 397 -9.44 3.74 -3.37
N ARG A 398 -9.81 4.91 -3.91
CA ARG A 398 -10.62 5.92 -3.20
C ARG A 398 -12.13 5.63 -3.15
N SER A 399 -12.64 4.69 -3.96
CA SER A 399 -14.08 4.41 -4.04
C SER A 399 -14.54 3.54 -2.87
N ALA A 400 -15.85 3.52 -2.60
CA ALA A 400 -16.43 2.59 -1.63
C ALA A 400 -16.11 1.13 -1.98
N THR A 401 -16.15 0.81 -3.28
CA THR A 401 -15.87 -0.53 -3.83
C THR A 401 -14.39 -0.89 -3.86
N THR A 402 -13.47 -0.02 -3.47
CA THR A 402 -12.02 -0.33 -3.40
C THR A 402 -11.44 -0.04 -2.03
N GLY A 403 -12.30 0.17 -1.02
CA GLY A 403 -11.92 0.32 0.38
C GLY A 403 -11.86 1.75 0.92
N SER A 404 -12.18 2.77 0.10
CA SER A 404 -12.23 4.19 0.50
C SER A 404 -10.92 4.72 1.11
N ALA A 405 -9.80 4.41 0.47
CA ALA A 405 -8.47 4.70 0.97
C ALA A 405 -8.26 6.15 1.43
N GLN A 406 -7.89 6.29 2.69
CA GLN A 406 -7.59 7.58 3.31
C GLN A 406 -6.10 7.88 3.30
N ILE A 407 -5.29 6.83 3.39
CA ILE A 407 -3.82 6.84 3.44
C ILE A 407 -3.33 5.77 2.47
N ALA A 408 -2.19 6.00 1.84
CA ALA A 408 -1.43 4.92 1.24
C ALA A 408 0.06 5.08 1.48
N PHE A 409 0.77 3.95 1.41
CA PHE A 409 2.22 3.88 1.54
C PHE A 409 2.86 3.12 0.37
N MET A 410 4.06 3.55 -0.01
CA MET A 410 4.86 2.91 -1.04
C MET A 410 6.28 2.65 -0.52
N ASN A 411 6.78 1.42 -0.63
CA ASN A 411 8.14 1.10 -0.26
C ASN A 411 9.14 1.62 -1.31
N PRO A 412 10.32 2.11 -0.90
CA PRO A 412 11.28 2.70 -1.83
C PRO A 412 11.87 1.67 -2.79
N GLY A 413 12.00 0.40 -2.38
CA GLY A 413 12.52 -0.68 -3.22
C GLY A 413 11.62 -1.06 -4.40
N GLY A 414 10.33 -0.75 -4.31
CA GLY A 414 9.35 -0.94 -5.38
C GLY A 414 9.44 0.11 -6.49
N LEU A 415 10.18 1.21 -6.29
CA LEU A 415 10.41 2.27 -7.27
C LEU A 415 11.70 1.99 -8.04
N ARG A 416 11.61 1.75 -9.35
CA ARG A 416 12.74 1.22 -10.14
C ARG A 416 13.38 2.21 -11.09
N ALA A 417 12.68 3.29 -11.42
CA ALA A 417 13.16 4.39 -12.23
C ALA A 417 12.64 5.72 -11.69
N ASP A 418 13.34 6.81 -12.01
CA ASP A 418 12.76 8.14 -11.84
C ASP A 418 11.70 8.39 -12.91
N MET A 419 10.72 9.23 -12.61
CA MET A 419 9.65 9.56 -13.53
C MET A 419 9.85 10.97 -14.08
N LEU A 420 10.59 11.04 -15.19
CA LEU A 420 11.08 12.30 -15.76
C LEU A 420 10.23 12.82 -16.91
N GLY A 421 9.57 11.93 -17.65
CA GLY A 421 8.97 12.24 -18.94
C GLY A 421 10.03 12.54 -20.00
N ASN A 422 9.59 12.75 -21.25
CA ASN A 422 10.41 13.19 -22.36
C ASN A 422 10.74 14.69 -22.20
N ASN A 423 11.68 14.99 -21.31
CA ASN A 423 11.94 16.34 -20.77
C ASN A 423 13.11 17.07 -21.44
N ALA A 424 13.62 16.60 -22.58
CA ALA A 424 14.72 17.25 -23.30
C ALA A 424 14.40 18.72 -23.65
N GLY A 425 13.12 19.04 -23.90
CA GLY A 425 12.62 20.40 -24.12
C GLY A 425 12.13 21.15 -22.87
N GLY A 426 12.33 20.59 -21.67
CA GLY A 426 11.80 21.11 -20.40
C GLY A 426 10.42 20.58 -20.03
N TYR A 427 9.79 21.22 -19.04
CA TYR A 427 8.46 20.87 -18.52
C TYR A 427 7.39 21.89 -18.97
N PRO A 428 6.13 21.46 -19.22
CA PRO A 428 5.62 20.11 -19.00
C PRO A 428 6.10 19.08 -20.03
N ALA A 429 6.48 17.91 -19.56
CA ALA A 429 7.07 16.83 -20.37
C ALA A 429 6.07 15.67 -20.53
N VAL A 430 6.04 15.04 -21.70
CA VAL A 430 5.17 13.88 -21.95
C VAL A 430 5.72 12.66 -21.20
N LEU A 431 4.90 12.06 -20.35
CA LEU A 431 5.13 10.74 -19.78
C LEU A 431 4.56 9.69 -20.72
N THR A 432 5.31 8.64 -21.01
CA THR A 432 4.81 7.49 -21.79
C THR A 432 4.36 6.34 -20.89
N TYR A 433 3.59 5.40 -21.45
CA TYR A 433 3.21 4.17 -20.74
C TYR A 433 4.42 3.38 -20.26
N LYS A 434 5.44 3.22 -21.12
CA LYS A 434 6.68 2.50 -20.76
C LYS A 434 7.42 3.17 -19.61
N GLN A 435 7.49 4.51 -19.58
CA GLN A 435 8.13 5.23 -18.47
C GLN A 435 7.39 5.00 -17.15
N ALA A 436 6.05 4.98 -17.15
CA ALA A 436 5.27 4.65 -15.96
C ALA A 436 5.50 3.19 -15.51
N ALA A 437 5.50 2.23 -16.46
CA ALA A 437 5.78 0.82 -16.19
C ALA A 437 7.18 0.60 -15.62
N ASN A 438 8.19 1.33 -16.12
CA ASN A 438 9.55 1.25 -15.61
C ASN A 438 9.68 1.74 -14.15
N VAL A 439 8.77 2.59 -13.66
CA VAL A 439 8.75 2.99 -12.25
C VAL A 439 8.30 1.83 -11.37
N GLN A 440 7.26 1.09 -11.78
CA GLN A 440 6.66 -0.02 -11.03
C GLN A 440 6.52 -1.28 -11.91
N PRO A 441 7.62 -2.00 -12.19
CA PRO A 441 7.62 -3.07 -13.18
C PRO A 441 7.14 -4.42 -12.65
N PHE A 442 6.83 -4.52 -11.35
CA PHE A 442 6.53 -5.78 -10.69
C PHE A 442 5.06 -6.22 -10.81
N ALA A 443 4.19 -5.33 -11.31
CA ALA A 443 2.75 -5.57 -11.39
C ALA A 443 2.18 -6.05 -10.05
N ASN A 444 2.52 -5.35 -8.95
CA ASN A 444 1.88 -5.61 -7.67
C ASN A 444 0.44 -5.13 -7.73
N THR A 445 -0.48 -5.88 -7.15
CA THR A 445 -1.85 -5.41 -6.93
C THR A 445 -1.93 -4.42 -5.78
N LEU A 446 -3.02 -3.65 -5.72
CA LEU A 446 -3.31 -2.71 -4.64
C LEU A 446 -4.22 -3.36 -3.61
N VAL A 447 -3.76 -3.42 -2.37
CA VAL A 447 -4.48 -4.02 -1.26
C VAL A 447 -4.93 -2.93 -0.30
N ASN A 448 -6.23 -2.88 -0.03
CA ASN A 448 -6.80 -2.03 1.01
C ASN A 448 -7.00 -2.81 2.32
N MET A 449 -6.82 -2.14 3.45
CA MET A 449 -7.04 -2.70 4.77
C MET A 449 -7.36 -1.60 5.78
N ARG A 450 -7.83 -2.00 6.97
CA ARG A 450 -8.06 -1.10 8.09
C ARG A 450 -6.96 -1.25 9.13
N LEU A 451 -6.28 -0.15 9.45
CA LEU A 451 -5.29 -0.06 10.52
C LEU A 451 -5.74 0.93 11.59
N THR A 452 -5.57 0.56 12.86
CA THR A 452 -5.69 1.50 13.98
C THR A 452 -4.55 2.52 13.94
N GLY A 453 -4.71 3.66 14.61
CA GLY A 453 -3.61 4.62 14.79
C GLY A 453 -2.37 3.99 15.43
N ALA A 454 -2.54 3.06 16.37
CA ALA A 454 -1.44 2.31 16.96
C ALA A 454 -0.70 1.43 15.93
N GLN A 455 -1.43 0.73 15.07
CA GLN A 455 -0.83 -0.08 14.00
C GLN A 455 -0.17 0.78 12.92
N LEU A 456 -0.76 1.91 12.55
CA LEU A 456 -0.12 2.91 11.67
C LEU A 456 1.22 3.38 12.24
N ARG A 457 1.27 3.62 13.55
CA ARG A 457 2.51 3.98 14.24
C ARG A 457 3.54 2.85 14.12
N ALA A 458 3.12 1.61 14.38
CA ALA A 458 4.00 0.44 14.30
C ALA A 458 4.60 0.26 12.89
N VAL A 459 3.78 0.39 11.84
CA VAL A 459 4.25 0.38 10.43
C VAL A 459 5.32 1.44 10.19
N LEU A 460 5.09 2.68 10.63
CA LEU A 460 6.05 3.77 10.44
C LEU A 460 7.33 3.58 11.27
N GLU A 461 7.24 2.91 12.43
CA GLU A 461 8.41 2.55 13.24
C GLU A 461 9.19 1.36 12.66
N GLN A 462 8.55 0.49 11.86
CA GLN A 462 9.23 -0.59 11.11
C GLN A 462 10.11 -0.07 9.97
N GLN A 463 10.04 1.22 9.62
CA GLN A 463 10.99 1.82 8.69
C GLN A 463 12.43 1.71 9.20
N TRP A 464 12.66 1.72 10.52
CA TRP A 464 13.92 1.29 11.10
C TRP A 464 13.98 -0.24 11.12
N GLN A 465 14.77 -0.79 10.22
CA GLN A 465 14.80 -2.22 9.96
C GLN A 465 15.51 -2.99 11.10
N PRO A 466 15.23 -4.30 11.25
CA PRO A 466 15.90 -5.15 12.23
C PRO A 466 17.43 -5.09 12.11
N ALA A 467 18.13 -5.29 13.24
CA ALA A 467 19.58 -5.33 13.25
C ALA A 467 20.10 -6.42 12.29
N GLY A 468 21.14 -6.09 11.51
CA GLY A 468 21.71 -7.00 10.50
C GLY A 468 21.04 -6.94 9.12
N ALA A 469 19.93 -6.21 8.96
CA ALA A 469 19.36 -5.97 7.64
C ALA A 469 20.35 -5.23 6.73
N SER A 470 20.44 -5.63 5.47
CA SER A 470 21.33 -5.01 4.46
C SER A 470 21.01 -3.53 4.21
N ARG A 471 19.80 -3.10 4.55
CA ARG A 471 19.36 -1.70 4.55
C ARG A 471 18.78 -1.38 5.93
N PRO A 472 19.43 -0.52 6.73
CA PRO A 472 19.01 -0.27 8.11
C PRO A 472 17.78 0.64 8.22
N PHE A 473 17.42 1.34 7.12
CA PHE A 473 16.24 2.19 7.07
C PHE A 473 15.59 2.14 5.68
N LEU A 474 14.25 2.07 5.63
CA LEU A 474 13.45 2.13 4.40
C LEU A 474 12.37 3.19 4.57
N ARG A 475 12.51 4.34 3.89
CA ARG A 475 11.53 5.42 3.98
C ARG A 475 10.33 5.13 3.09
N LEU A 476 9.17 4.91 3.70
CA LEU A 476 7.91 4.80 2.98
C LEU A 476 7.55 6.14 2.35
N GLY A 477 7.24 6.12 1.05
CA GLY A 477 6.47 7.17 0.41
C GLY A 477 5.07 7.20 1.02
N VAL A 478 4.53 8.40 1.22
CA VAL A 478 3.28 8.62 1.96
C VAL A 478 2.31 9.35 1.06
N SER A 479 1.03 8.99 1.00
CA SER A 479 0.02 9.71 0.19
C SER A 479 -0.32 11.13 0.70
N GLN A 480 -0.99 11.95 -0.11
CA GLN A 480 -1.22 13.35 0.22
C GLN A 480 -2.16 13.50 1.43
N GLY A 481 -1.79 14.37 2.37
CA GLY A 481 -2.64 14.74 3.50
C GLY A 481 -2.37 13.94 4.78
N PHE A 482 -1.57 12.87 4.71
CA PHE A 482 -0.98 12.23 5.89
C PHE A 482 0.45 12.76 6.10
N THR A 483 0.78 13.10 7.34
CA THR A 483 2.11 13.57 7.74
C THR A 483 2.44 13.06 9.14
N TYR A 484 3.71 12.84 9.43
CA TYR A 484 4.14 12.40 10.76
C TYR A 484 5.46 13.04 11.18
N THR A 485 5.66 13.11 12.49
CA THR A 485 6.94 13.46 13.10
C THR A 485 7.50 12.25 13.83
N TYR A 486 8.82 12.18 13.93
CA TYR A 486 9.51 11.11 14.63
C TYR A 486 10.75 11.65 15.34
N ASP A 487 11.30 10.89 16.28
CA ASP A 487 12.60 11.17 16.87
C ASP A 487 13.61 10.14 16.32
N PRO A 488 14.56 10.54 15.46
CA PRO A 488 15.54 9.63 14.87
C PRO A 488 16.42 8.94 15.92
N THR A 489 16.60 9.53 17.10
CA THR A 489 17.46 8.97 18.15
C THR A 489 16.81 7.79 18.87
N THR A 490 15.51 7.88 19.12
CA THR A 490 14.73 6.83 19.79
C THR A 490 14.05 5.89 18.81
N LYS A 491 14.05 6.24 17.51
CA LYS A 491 13.37 5.50 16.43
C LYS A 491 11.86 5.39 16.67
N LYS A 492 11.27 6.45 17.23
CA LYS A 492 9.85 6.50 17.61
C LYS A 492 9.09 7.58 16.88
N VAL A 493 7.89 7.25 16.42
CA VAL A 493 6.97 8.22 15.84
C VAL A 493 6.34 9.05 16.95
N THR A 494 6.53 10.35 16.90
CA THR A 494 6.13 11.30 17.95
C THR A 494 4.77 11.96 17.69
N GLY A 495 4.27 11.91 16.45
CA GLY A 495 2.96 12.43 16.09
C GLY A 495 2.57 12.08 14.67
N MET A 496 1.27 11.96 14.41
CA MET A 496 0.70 11.65 13.11
C MET A 496 -0.54 12.52 12.88
N TRP A 497 -0.72 13.00 11.65
CA TRP A 497 -1.85 13.84 11.28
C TRP A 497 -2.41 13.44 9.91
N LEU A 498 -3.72 13.28 9.84
CA LEU A 498 -4.46 13.09 8.60
C LEU A 498 -5.34 14.32 8.36
N LYS A 499 -5.17 14.99 7.22
CA LYS A 499 -5.86 16.25 6.88
C LYS A 499 -5.76 17.30 8.01
N LYS A 500 -4.57 17.38 8.63
CA LYS A 500 -4.23 18.25 9.78
C LYS A 500 -4.94 17.93 11.10
N LYS A 501 -5.73 16.85 11.17
CA LYS A 501 -6.28 16.32 12.42
C LYS A 501 -5.32 15.27 12.97
N GLN A 502 -5.11 15.29 14.28
CA GLN A 502 -4.25 14.30 14.92
C GLN A 502 -4.86 12.90 14.77
N VAL A 503 -4.00 11.93 14.48
CA VAL A 503 -4.38 10.51 14.45
C VAL A 503 -4.46 9.99 15.87
N GLU A 504 -5.55 9.30 16.19
CA GLU A 504 -5.80 8.72 17.50
C GLU A 504 -5.51 7.22 17.47
N ASP A 505 -4.84 6.71 18.49
CA ASP A 505 -4.29 5.34 18.48
C ASP A 505 -5.37 4.27 18.30
N ALA A 506 -6.57 4.45 18.87
CA ALA A 506 -7.69 3.49 18.78
C ALA A 506 -8.57 3.67 17.53
N THR A 507 -8.43 4.77 16.78
CA THR A 507 -9.26 5.03 15.60
C THR A 507 -8.76 4.18 14.43
N SER A 508 -9.69 3.55 13.70
CA SER A 508 -9.41 2.78 12.49
C SER A 508 -9.44 3.66 11.24
N TYR A 509 -8.39 3.55 10.41
CA TYR A 509 -8.21 4.27 9.16
C TYR A 509 -8.09 3.29 7.99
N SER A 510 -8.65 3.67 6.83
CA SER A 510 -8.50 2.89 5.60
C SER A 510 -7.16 3.21 4.93
N VAL A 511 -6.36 2.18 4.70
CA VAL A 511 -4.97 2.25 4.23
C VAL A 511 -4.80 1.35 3.02
N THR A 512 -4.18 1.86 1.96
CA THR A 512 -3.80 1.07 0.79
C THR A 512 -2.29 0.93 0.70
N VAL A 513 -1.81 -0.26 0.36
CA VAL A 513 -0.42 -0.54 0.00
C VAL A 513 -0.37 -1.50 -1.18
N ASN A 514 0.80 -1.68 -1.79
CA ASN A 514 0.99 -2.76 -2.76
C ASN A 514 0.95 -4.14 -2.06
N SER A 515 0.64 -5.20 -2.81
CA SER A 515 0.52 -6.58 -2.29
C SER A 515 1.77 -7.07 -1.57
N PHE A 516 2.96 -6.70 -2.05
CA PHE A 516 4.24 -7.00 -1.39
C PHE A 516 4.31 -6.44 0.05
N LEU A 517 3.91 -5.19 0.28
CA LEU A 517 3.85 -4.63 1.63
C LEU A 517 2.71 -5.24 2.45
N ALA A 518 1.56 -5.52 1.83
CA ALA A 518 0.42 -6.13 2.51
C ALA A 518 0.74 -7.53 3.05
N SER A 519 1.61 -8.28 2.37
CA SER A 519 2.14 -9.57 2.82
C SER A 519 3.33 -9.43 3.79
N GLY A 520 3.64 -8.22 4.26
CA GLY A 520 4.70 -7.93 5.22
C GLY A 520 6.11 -7.90 4.63
N GLY A 521 6.24 -7.73 3.32
CA GLY A 521 7.51 -7.51 2.65
C GLY A 521 8.30 -6.33 3.23
N ASP A 522 9.62 -6.31 3.00
CA ASP A 522 10.54 -5.31 3.58
C ASP A 522 10.46 -5.20 5.12
N ASN A 523 10.11 -6.30 5.79
CA ASN A 523 9.91 -6.40 7.25
C ASN A 523 8.78 -5.52 7.81
N PHE A 524 7.84 -5.07 6.97
CA PHE A 524 6.66 -4.30 7.42
C PHE A 524 5.53 -5.23 7.90
N ALA A 525 5.85 -6.11 8.85
CA ALA A 525 4.93 -7.16 9.32
C ALA A 525 3.61 -6.61 9.91
N ALA A 526 3.59 -5.36 10.40
CA ALA A 526 2.38 -4.76 11.00
C ALA A 526 1.24 -4.55 9.99
N PHE A 527 1.50 -4.60 8.67
CA PHE A 527 0.44 -4.62 7.67
C PHE A 527 -0.39 -5.91 7.71
N LYS A 528 0.19 -7.04 8.14
CA LYS A 528 -0.53 -8.32 8.26
C LYS A 528 -1.64 -8.27 9.31
N ASP A 529 -1.50 -7.41 10.31
CA ASP A 529 -2.46 -7.24 11.39
C ASP A 529 -3.67 -6.36 10.98
N GLY A 530 -3.70 -5.88 9.73
CA GLY A 530 -4.81 -5.12 9.19
C GLY A 530 -6.09 -5.94 9.08
N THR A 531 -7.22 -5.33 9.41
CA THR A 531 -8.55 -5.98 9.33
C THR A 531 -9.26 -5.59 8.04
N GLY A 532 -10.21 -6.40 7.59
CA GLY A 532 -10.96 -6.16 6.35
C GLY A 532 -10.02 -6.00 5.15
N ARG A 533 -8.97 -6.83 5.11
CA ARG A 533 -7.99 -6.84 4.02
C ARG A 533 -8.69 -7.27 2.74
N ARG A 534 -8.44 -6.54 1.67
CA ARG A 534 -9.06 -6.75 0.37
C ARG A 534 -8.06 -6.41 -0.71
N ASP A 535 -7.69 -7.40 -1.51
CA ASP A 535 -7.03 -7.13 -2.78
C ASP A 535 -8.06 -6.50 -3.73
N THR A 536 -7.67 -5.47 -4.46
CA THR A 536 -8.58 -4.81 -5.41
C THR A 536 -8.49 -5.38 -6.81
N GLY A 537 -7.57 -6.32 -7.07
CA GLY A 537 -7.23 -6.82 -8.40
C GLY A 537 -6.53 -5.79 -9.30
N GLN A 538 -6.66 -4.49 -8.99
CA GLN A 538 -6.00 -3.45 -9.75
C GLN A 538 -4.49 -3.44 -9.50
N THR A 539 -3.70 -3.51 -10.57
CA THR A 539 -2.23 -3.34 -10.49
C THR A 539 -1.85 -1.91 -10.16
N ASP A 540 -0.65 -1.76 -9.62
CA ASP A 540 -0.03 -0.48 -9.40
C ASP A 540 0.14 0.34 -10.69
N LEU A 541 0.50 -0.31 -11.81
CA LEU A 541 0.57 0.33 -13.12
C LEU A 541 -0.81 0.82 -13.60
N GLU A 542 -1.87 0.01 -13.50
CA GLU A 542 -3.23 0.44 -13.84
C GLU A 542 -3.69 1.62 -12.98
N GLY A 543 -3.37 1.58 -11.68
CA GLY A 543 -3.62 2.69 -10.77
C GLY A 543 -2.93 3.97 -11.22
N MET A 544 -1.67 3.89 -11.66
CA MET A 544 -0.92 5.02 -12.21
C MET A 544 -1.51 5.50 -13.55
N VAL A 545 -1.88 4.59 -14.46
CA VAL A 545 -2.49 4.93 -15.75
C VAL A 545 -3.79 5.71 -15.54
N GLY A 546 -4.69 5.19 -14.69
CA GLY A 546 -5.93 5.87 -14.35
C GLY A 546 -5.70 7.22 -13.66
N PHE A 547 -4.71 7.30 -12.77
CA PHE A 547 -4.34 8.55 -12.11
C PHE A 547 -3.85 9.59 -13.12
N MET A 548 -2.99 9.21 -14.06
CA MET A 548 -2.46 10.10 -15.08
C MET A 548 -3.53 10.53 -16.10
N ALA A 549 -4.44 9.64 -16.48
CA ALA A 549 -5.60 10.03 -17.29
C ALA A 549 -6.45 11.11 -16.59
N ALA A 550 -6.60 11.01 -15.26
CA ALA A 550 -7.39 11.97 -14.48
C ALA A 550 -6.64 13.25 -14.06
N LYS A 551 -5.31 13.21 -13.93
CA LYS A 551 -4.50 14.28 -13.30
C LYS A 551 -3.34 14.80 -14.15
N GLY A 552 -2.92 14.07 -15.16
CA GLY A 552 -1.78 14.37 -16.04
C GLY A 552 -2.12 15.23 -17.26
N GLY A 553 -3.16 16.08 -17.18
CA GLY A 553 -3.62 16.93 -18.29
C GLY A 553 -2.68 18.09 -18.65
N GLY A 554 -3.16 19.03 -19.47
CA GLY A 554 -2.37 20.03 -20.22
C GLY A 554 -1.22 20.75 -19.50
N ASN A 555 -1.37 21.14 -18.24
CA ASN A 555 -0.33 21.83 -17.46
C ASN A 555 0.73 20.90 -16.84
N GLY A 556 0.56 19.59 -17.03
CA GLY A 556 1.34 18.55 -16.38
C GLY A 556 1.00 18.38 -14.90
N LEU A 557 1.27 17.19 -14.39
CA LEU A 557 1.12 16.88 -12.98
C LEU A 557 2.17 17.65 -12.14
N PRO A 558 1.76 18.53 -11.21
CA PRO A 558 2.71 19.35 -10.46
C PRO A 558 3.48 18.54 -9.41
N VAL A 559 4.78 18.83 -9.26
CA VAL A 559 5.62 18.24 -8.21
C VAL A 559 5.37 18.94 -6.87
N SER A 560 5.19 18.15 -5.81
CA SER A 560 5.08 18.68 -4.44
C SER A 560 6.38 18.46 -3.68
N TYR A 561 7.06 19.55 -3.32
CA TYR A 561 8.27 19.52 -2.50
C TYR A 561 8.01 19.56 -0.98
N LYS A 562 6.76 19.29 -0.55
CA LYS A 562 6.43 19.23 0.88
C LYS A 562 6.78 17.86 1.45
N GLN A 563 7.70 17.82 2.40
CA GLN A 563 8.00 16.62 3.19
C GLN A 563 6.79 16.20 4.02
N ARG A 564 6.62 14.89 4.17
CA ARG A 564 5.53 14.25 4.91
C ARG A 564 6.04 13.54 6.17
N ALA A 565 7.33 13.29 6.28
CA ALA A 565 8.03 12.74 7.43
C ALA A 565 9.09 13.73 7.92
N VAL A 566 9.03 14.17 9.18
CA VAL A 566 10.03 15.12 9.70
C VAL A 566 10.55 14.69 11.07
N GLY A 567 11.88 14.56 11.16
CA GLY A 567 12.57 14.29 12.41
C GLY A 567 12.52 15.50 13.35
N VAL A 568 12.25 15.25 14.64
CA VAL A 568 12.22 16.24 15.71
C VAL A 568 12.88 15.65 16.95
N THR A 569 13.97 16.26 17.39
CA THR A 569 14.69 15.82 18.59
C THR A 569 14.81 16.98 19.58
N LEU A 570 14.38 16.75 20.82
CA LEU A 570 14.61 17.66 21.94
C LEU A 570 16.00 17.41 22.53
N PRO A 571 16.73 18.45 22.97
CA PRO A 571 18.03 18.26 23.62
C PRO A 571 17.87 17.50 24.95
N THR A 572 18.90 16.74 25.32
CA THR A 572 18.96 16.07 26.63
C THR A 572 18.74 17.08 27.75
N GLY A 573 17.85 16.74 28.69
CA GLY A 573 17.48 17.64 29.79
C GLY A 573 16.50 18.77 29.42
N ALA A 574 15.89 18.72 28.22
CA ALA A 574 14.83 19.65 27.86
C ALA A 574 13.72 19.70 28.93
N PRO A 575 13.26 20.89 29.36
CA PRO A 575 12.19 21.01 30.34
C PRO A 575 10.91 20.28 29.91
N LYS A 576 10.31 19.50 30.83
CA LYS A 576 9.00 18.85 30.61
C LYS A 576 7.87 19.86 30.31
N ALA A 577 8.06 21.12 30.67
CA ALA A 577 7.19 22.21 30.25
C ALA A 577 7.90 23.57 30.35
N TYR A 578 7.58 24.47 29.43
CA TYR A 578 8.20 25.79 29.29
C TYR A 578 7.30 26.91 29.84
N ARG A 579 7.93 27.99 30.28
CA ARG A 579 7.31 29.25 30.73
C ARG A 579 7.63 30.37 29.76
N ALA A 580 6.86 31.44 29.83
CA ALA A 580 7.17 32.65 29.07
C ALA A 580 8.57 33.16 29.42
N GLY A 581 9.38 33.46 28.39
CA GLY A 581 10.75 33.93 28.52
C GLY A 581 11.81 32.83 28.40
N ASP A 582 11.43 31.57 28.63
CA ASP A 582 12.31 30.41 28.51
C ASP A 582 12.83 30.29 27.07
N SER A 583 14.03 29.70 26.95
CA SER A 583 14.59 29.31 25.66
C SER A 583 14.05 27.93 25.29
N LEU A 584 13.29 27.85 24.21
CA LEU A 584 12.86 26.59 23.60
C LEU A 584 13.84 26.24 22.48
N SER A 585 14.47 25.07 22.59
CA SER A 585 15.41 24.57 21.58
C SER A 585 15.06 23.13 21.19
N PHE A 586 15.16 22.83 19.89
CA PHE A 586 14.99 21.48 19.33
C PHE A 586 15.65 21.42 17.93
N LYS A 587 16.06 20.21 17.52
CA LYS A 587 16.54 19.94 16.16
C LYS A 587 15.38 19.45 15.31
N VAL A 588 15.38 19.85 14.04
CA VAL A 588 14.56 19.26 12.98
C VAL A 588 15.46 18.71 11.88
N SER A 589 15.00 17.67 11.19
CA SER A 589 15.70 16.96 10.11
C SER A 589 14.69 16.36 9.13
N SER A 590 15.15 15.74 8.03
CA SER A 590 14.29 15.37 6.89
C SER A 590 13.49 16.57 6.34
N LEU A 591 14.14 17.74 6.17
CA LEU A 591 13.48 18.90 5.54
C LEU A 591 13.70 18.97 4.02
N ALA A 592 14.51 18.08 3.46
CA ALA A 592 14.95 18.15 2.09
C ALA A 592 14.75 16.81 1.38
N PHE A 593 14.04 16.84 0.26
CA PHE A 593 14.20 15.83 -0.78
C PHE A 593 15.62 15.93 -1.38
N THR A 594 16.17 14.79 -1.78
CA THR A 594 17.56 14.66 -2.21
C THR A 594 17.71 14.19 -3.67
N GLY A 595 16.65 14.29 -4.47
CA GLY A 595 16.74 14.10 -5.92
C GLY A 595 17.47 15.26 -6.61
N PRO A 596 18.07 15.03 -7.80
CA PRO A 596 18.75 16.07 -8.56
C PRO A 596 17.87 17.30 -8.82
N GLY A 597 18.27 18.47 -8.31
CA GLY A 597 17.55 19.72 -8.55
C GLY A 597 16.24 19.88 -7.77
N ASP A 598 15.95 19.00 -6.80
CA ASP A 598 14.81 19.17 -5.91
C ASP A 598 14.85 20.50 -5.17
N VAL A 599 13.68 21.12 -4.99
CA VAL A 599 13.58 22.39 -4.28
C VAL A 599 13.79 22.15 -2.78
N GLN A 600 14.81 22.78 -2.22
CA GLN A 600 15.15 22.66 -0.80
C GLN A 600 15.09 24.01 -0.09
N ASP A 601 14.65 24.00 1.16
CA ASP A 601 14.66 25.21 1.99
C ASP A 601 16.07 25.58 2.43
N LYS A 602 16.43 26.87 2.35
CA LYS A 602 17.63 27.40 3.02
C LYS A 602 17.35 27.86 4.46
N ARG A 603 16.07 28.07 4.79
CA ARG A 603 15.59 28.58 6.09
C ARG A 603 14.18 28.07 6.38
N VAL A 604 13.87 27.95 7.67
CA VAL A 604 12.51 27.71 8.17
C VAL A 604 12.02 28.87 9.04
N ASP A 605 10.72 29.17 8.99
CA ASP A 605 10.01 30.10 9.87
C ASP A 605 9.37 29.36 11.04
N VAL A 606 9.53 29.87 12.27
CA VAL A 606 9.00 29.26 13.50
C VAL A 606 7.88 30.12 14.07
N THR A 607 6.73 29.51 14.35
CA THR A 607 5.52 30.21 14.78
C THR A 607 4.81 29.46 15.92
N LEU A 608 4.09 30.21 16.77
CA LEU A 608 3.16 29.67 17.76
C LEU A 608 1.83 30.40 17.60
N GLY A 609 0.81 29.70 17.09
CA GLY A 609 -0.42 30.32 16.62
C GLY A 609 -0.14 31.33 15.50
N LYS A 610 -0.54 32.60 15.70
CA LYS A 610 -0.26 33.70 14.76
C LYS A 610 1.06 34.44 15.06
N THR A 611 1.74 34.09 16.15
CA THR A 611 2.95 34.79 16.59
C THR A 611 4.19 34.19 15.93
N LYS A 612 4.97 35.01 15.24
CA LYS A 612 6.29 34.62 14.72
C LYS A 612 7.31 34.63 15.86
N LEU A 613 7.97 33.50 16.05
CA LEU A 613 8.97 33.30 17.11
C LEU A 613 10.40 33.52 16.61
N GLY A 614 10.69 33.15 15.35
CA GLY A 614 12.02 33.26 14.79
C GLY A 614 12.18 32.56 13.45
N ARG A 615 13.45 32.38 13.04
CA ARG A 615 13.88 31.63 11.86
C ARG A 615 15.09 30.78 12.22
N ALA A 616 15.26 29.64 11.53
CA ALA A 616 16.48 28.84 11.60
C ALA A 616 17.04 28.61 10.19
N LYS A 617 18.38 28.52 10.08
CA LYS A 617 19.07 28.12 8.85
C LYS A 617 18.92 26.60 8.69
N VAL A 618 18.73 26.16 7.46
CA VAL A 618 18.71 24.74 7.10
C VAL A 618 20.04 24.38 6.46
N ASP A 619 20.61 23.25 6.87
CA ASP A 619 21.74 22.59 6.24
C ASP A 619 21.24 21.40 5.41
N ASN A 620 21.35 21.52 4.09
CA ASN A 620 20.90 20.50 3.13
C ASN A 620 22.02 19.55 2.71
N THR A 621 23.15 19.53 3.42
CA THR A 621 24.24 18.61 3.13
C THR A 621 23.77 17.17 3.31
N VAL A 622 23.95 16.35 2.28
CA VAL A 622 23.70 14.91 2.31
C VAL A 622 25.05 14.23 2.48
N ALA A 623 25.21 13.46 3.56
CA ALA A 623 26.44 12.73 3.79
C ALA A 623 26.60 11.60 2.75
N ALA A 624 27.84 11.37 2.32
CA ALA A 624 28.14 10.23 1.45
C ALA A 624 27.80 8.91 2.16
N GLY A 625 27.12 8.00 1.46
CA GLY A 625 26.66 6.73 2.04
C GLY A 625 25.58 6.83 3.12
N ALA A 626 24.95 8.00 3.32
CA ALA A 626 23.86 8.17 4.28
C ALA A 626 22.74 7.13 4.04
N THR A 627 22.42 6.32 5.04
CA THR A 627 21.40 5.25 4.94
C THR A 627 20.04 5.67 5.46
N ASP A 628 19.90 6.93 5.88
CA ASP A 628 18.70 7.51 6.48
C ASP A 628 18.19 8.73 5.69
N ASP A 629 17.19 9.41 6.27
CA ASP A 629 16.52 10.57 5.69
C ASP A 629 16.86 11.88 6.41
N GLU A 630 18.04 11.99 7.04
CA GLU A 630 18.27 13.10 7.97
C GLU A 630 18.80 14.38 7.29
N ALA A 631 18.73 14.46 5.96
CA ALA A 631 19.09 15.64 5.18
C ALA A 631 18.15 16.83 5.45
N GLY A 632 18.67 18.05 5.29
CA GLY A 632 17.89 19.26 5.59
C GLY A 632 17.72 19.45 7.10
N THR A 633 18.82 19.61 7.84
CA THR A 633 18.76 19.79 9.29
C THR A 633 18.67 21.26 9.69
N ALA A 634 17.96 21.56 10.77
CA ALA A 634 17.99 22.89 11.39
C ALA A 634 17.92 22.78 12.92
N THR A 635 18.71 23.60 13.61
CA THR A 635 18.55 23.81 15.05
C THR A 635 17.67 25.03 15.27
N VAL A 636 16.49 24.83 15.86
CA VAL A 636 15.57 25.90 16.23
C VAL A 636 15.87 26.32 17.66
N THR A 637 16.11 27.60 17.88
CA THR A 637 16.19 28.19 19.23
C THR A 637 15.38 29.48 19.26
N VAL A 638 14.30 29.50 20.06
CA VAL A 638 13.37 30.63 20.15
C VAL A 638 12.99 30.93 21.58
N ARG A 639 12.64 32.18 21.89
CA ARG A 639 12.08 32.55 23.19
C ARG A 639 10.58 32.32 23.22
N VAL A 640 10.10 31.69 24.30
CA VAL A 640 8.67 31.51 24.52
C VAL A 640 8.01 32.87 24.79
N PRO A 641 7.00 33.29 24.00
CA PRO A 641 6.40 34.60 24.17
C PRO A 641 5.56 34.68 25.47
N GLY A 642 5.27 35.91 25.92
CA GLY A 642 4.30 36.13 27.01
C GLY A 642 2.87 35.83 26.57
N GLY A 643 2.03 35.34 27.49
CA GLY A 643 0.61 35.11 27.23
C GLY A 643 0.28 33.80 26.48
N VAL A 644 1.23 32.86 26.42
CA VAL A 644 0.99 31.51 25.88
C VAL A 644 -0.02 30.77 26.75
N LYS A 645 -0.98 30.09 26.11
CA LYS A 645 -1.97 29.26 26.78
C LYS A 645 -1.29 28.10 27.53
N CYS A 646 -1.81 27.75 28.69
CA CYS A 646 -1.34 26.57 29.44
C CYS A 646 -1.72 25.28 28.69
N GLY A 647 -0.90 24.24 28.85
CA GLY A 647 -1.10 22.93 28.23
C GLY A 647 -0.17 22.70 27.02
N VAL A 648 -0.42 21.61 26.29
CA VAL A 648 0.32 21.30 25.05
C VAL A 648 -0.16 22.25 23.95
N GLN A 649 0.78 22.89 23.26
CA GLN A 649 0.52 23.71 22.09
C GLN A 649 1.46 23.28 20.97
N GLN A 650 1.04 23.50 19.72
CA GLN A 650 1.83 23.14 18.55
C GLN A 650 2.72 24.31 18.14
N VAL A 651 4.03 24.16 18.30
CA VAL A 651 5.01 25.06 17.68
C VAL A 651 5.19 24.62 16.24
N LYS A 652 4.85 25.50 15.30
CA LYS A 652 4.89 25.19 13.87
C LYS A 652 6.17 25.70 13.24
N VAL A 653 6.91 24.80 12.60
CA VAL A 653 8.06 25.11 11.74
C VAL A 653 7.61 25.02 10.28
N THR A 654 7.91 26.03 9.48
CA THR A 654 7.49 26.11 8.06
C THR A 654 8.67 26.35 7.15
N GLY A 655 8.86 25.49 6.15
CA GLY A 655 9.77 25.71 5.03
C GLY A 655 9.40 26.98 4.24
N VAL A 656 10.37 27.84 3.96
CA VAL A 656 10.13 29.12 3.27
C VAL A 656 9.79 28.91 1.79
N GLN A 657 10.42 27.94 1.12
CA GLN A 657 10.24 27.61 -0.29
C GLN A 657 9.31 26.40 -0.45
N THR A 658 9.63 25.27 0.16
CA THR A 658 8.87 24.01 0.01
C THR A 658 7.46 24.08 0.62
N LYS A 659 7.30 24.96 1.63
CA LYS A 659 6.12 25.04 2.50
C LYS A 659 5.86 23.76 3.31
N THR A 660 6.87 22.91 3.51
CA THR A 660 6.85 21.82 4.49
C THR A 660 6.43 22.37 5.86
N GLN A 661 5.51 21.68 6.55
CA GLN A 661 5.01 22.10 7.86
C GLN A 661 5.23 20.99 8.89
N VAL A 662 5.90 21.35 9.98
CA VAL A 662 6.15 20.48 11.13
C VAL A 662 5.38 21.02 12.32
N LEU A 663 4.69 20.15 13.04
CA LEU A 663 4.01 20.49 14.29
C LEU A 663 4.75 19.84 15.46
N VAL A 664 5.40 20.66 16.28
CA VAL A 664 6.15 20.20 17.45
C VAL A 664 5.29 20.43 18.70
N PRO A 665 4.79 19.36 19.36
CA PRO A 665 4.00 19.50 20.57
C PRO A 665 4.90 19.94 21.73
N VAL A 666 4.64 21.13 22.28
CA VAL A 666 5.39 21.68 23.42
C VAL A 666 4.42 21.99 24.54
N ARG A 667 4.73 21.50 25.75
CA ARG A 667 3.93 21.80 26.94
C ARG A 667 4.33 23.15 27.53
N PHE A 668 3.35 24.02 27.75
CA PHE A 668 3.54 25.31 28.40
C PHE A 668 2.84 25.37 29.74
N LYS A 669 3.50 25.93 30.76
CA LYS A 669 2.91 26.15 32.10
C LYS A 669 2.04 27.41 32.20
N GLY A 670 1.82 28.13 31.08
CA GLY A 670 1.03 29.37 30.98
C GLY A 670 1.47 30.44 31.97
N ASN A 671 2.25 31.45 31.55
CA ASN A 671 2.74 32.47 32.49
C ASN A 671 2.95 33.85 31.86
N ARG A 672 2.94 34.85 32.74
CA ARG A 672 3.24 36.25 32.43
C ARG A 672 4.74 36.51 32.62
N LEU A 673 5.36 37.25 31.71
CA LEU A 673 6.74 37.72 31.85
C LEU A 673 6.86 38.73 32.99
N ASP A 674 8.02 38.79 33.64
CA ASP A 674 8.33 39.88 34.57
C ASP A 674 8.44 41.20 33.81
N SER A 675 7.79 42.23 34.34
CA SER A 675 7.98 43.61 33.91
C SER A 675 8.99 44.29 34.81
N LYS A 676 9.87 45.12 34.25
CA LYS A 676 10.76 46.03 34.98
C LYS A 676 10.26 47.45 34.79
N LEU A 677 9.72 48.01 35.85
CA LEU A 677 9.32 49.40 35.97
C LEU A 677 10.50 50.24 36.44
N THR A 678 10.63 51.43 35.87
CA THR A 678 11.56 52.46 36.34
C THR A 678 10.85 53.80 36.27
N ALA A 679 10.71 54.46 37.41
CA ALA A 679 10.05 55.74 37.53
C ALA A 679 11.05 56.82 37.98
N LYS A 680 10.93 58.01 37.39
CA LYS A 680 11.67 59.19 37.82
C LYS A 680 10.67 60.31 38.10
N LEU A 681 10.89 61.06 39.18
CA LEU A 681 10.12 62.25 39.48
C LEU A 681 10.98 63.51 39.48
N HIS A 682 10.39 64.63 39.06
CA HIS A 682 11.02 65.94 39.08
C HIS A 682 9.98 67.07 39.25
N PRO A 683 10.26 68.10 40.07
CA PRO A 683 11.39 68.21 41.00
C PRO A 683 11.21 67.34 42.25
N LYS A 684 12.32 66.94 42.90
CA LYS A 684 12.31 66.12 44.14
C LYS A 684 11.91 66.90 45.40
N LYS A 685 11.92 68.23 45.32
CA LYS A 685 11.52 69.17 46.38
C LYS A 685 10.52 70.17 45.81
N VAL A 686 9.39 70.37 46.49
CA VAL A 686 8.33 71.30 46.07
C VAL A 686 7.78 72.10 47.25
N LYS A 687 7.26 73.29 46.98
CA LYS A 687 6.52 74.09 47.97
C LYS A 687 5.08 73.59 48.08
N VAL A 688 4.57 73.54 49.31
CA VAL A 688 3.18 73.17 49.60
C VAL A 688 2.19 74.06 48.84
N ARG A 689 1.08 73.49 48.34
CA ARG A 689 0.01 74.13 47.53
C ARG A 689 0.43 74.78 46.19
N GLN A 690 1.72 74.89 45.87
CA GLN A 690 2.19 75.58 44.66
C GLN A 690 2.97 74.68 43.69
N GLY A 691 3.82 73.78 44.19
CA GLY A 691 4.71 73.00 43.31
C GLY A 691 4.02 71.81 42.64
N ARG A 692 4.27 71.64 41.33
CA ARG A 692 3.80 70.50 40.53
C ARG A 692 4.94 69.51 40.33
N VAL A 693 4.68 68.23 40.52
CA VAL A 693 5.66 67.15 40.30
C VAL A 693 5.29 66.37 39.06
N GLN A 694 6.23 66.16 38.15
CA GLN A 694 6.07 65.26 37.03
C GLN A 694 6.67 63.89 37.38
N VAL A 695 5.96 62.82 37.06
CA VAL A 695 6.43 61.44 37.20
C VAL A 695 6.50 60.81 35.81
N ARG A 696 7.69 60.45 35.36
CA ARG A 696 7.93 59.72 34.11
C ARG A 696 8.20 58.26 34.43
N VAL A 697 7.39 57.37 33.87
CA VAL A 697 7.47 55.93 34.11
C VAL A 697 7.84 55.23 32.81
N LYS A 698 8.84 54.35 32.86
CA LYS A 698 9.25 53.48 31.77
C LYS A 698 9.09 52.03 32.21
N VAL A 699 8.50 51.20 31.37
CA VAL A 699 8.33 49.76 31.65
C VAL A 699 8.90 48.97 30.49
N ARG A 700 9.74 47.98 30.80
CA ARG A 700 10.28 47.01 29.84
C ARG A 700 9.98 45.58 30.29
N ALA A 701 9.89 44.65 29.35
CA ALA A 701 9.81 43.22 29.63
C ALA A 701 10.72 42.49 28.63
N ALA A 702 11.55 41.56 29.12
CA ALA A 702 12.55 40.85 28.31
C ALA A 702 13.37 41.77 27.36
N GLY A 703 13.76 42.96 27.84
CA GLY A 703 14.54 43.94 27.07
C GLY A 703 13.73 44.86 26.14
N ALA A 704 12.49 44.52 25.77
CA ALA A 704 11.65 45.32 24.88
C ALA A 704 10.72 46.32 25.63
N PRO A 705 10.25 47.41 24.99
CA PRO A 705 9.21 48.28 25.56
C PRO A 705 7.91 47.50 25.87
N ALA A 706 7.37 47.68 27.08
CA ALA A 706 6.13 47.01 27.48
C ALA A 706 4.87 47.77 27.04
N ALA A 707 3.79 47.03 26.76
CA ALA A 707 2.45 47.58 26.56
C ALA A 707 1.58 47.32 27.80
N GLY A 708 0.79 48.31 28.21
CA GLY A 708 -0.12 48.19 29.35
C GLY A 708 -0.47 49.53 29.97
N LYS A 709 -1.03 49.50 31.19
CA LYS A 709 -1.41 50.69 31.95
C LYS A 709 -0.47 50.86 33.15
N VAL A 710 -0.11 52.09 33.45
CA VAL A 710 0.59 52.47 34.69
C VAL A 710 -0.35 53.29 35.54
N ARG A 711 -0.28 53.06 36.86
CA ARG A 711 -1.00 53.81 37.89
C ARG A 711 0.00 54.51 38.80
N VAL A 712 -0.11 55.83 38.96
CA VAL A 712 0.62 56.62 39.96
C VAL A 712 -0.34 57.02 41.07
N ARG A 713 0.04 56.87 42.33
CA ARG A 713 -0.73 57.29 43.51
C ARG A 713 0.13 58.20 44.38
N ALA A 714 -0.36 59.42 44.61
CA ALA A 714 0.22 60.38 45.55
C ALA A 714 -0.88 60.80 46.54
N GLY A 715 -0.86 60.24 47.76
CA GLY A 715 -2.00 60.30 48.68
C GLY A 715 -3.17 59.42 48.21
N HIS A 716 -4.41 59.91 48.37
CA HIS A 716 -5.64 59.16 48.02
C HIS A 716 -6.03 59.20 46.53
N ARG A 717 -5.36 60.02 45.70
CA ARG A 717 -5.73 60.19 44.28
C ARG A 717 -4.90 59.29 43.34
N PRO A 718 -5.54 58.42 42.53
CA PRO A 718 -4.86 57.66 41.48
C PRO A 718 -4.84 58.41 40.14
N TYR A 719 -3.72 58.32 39.44
CA TYR A 719 -3.54 58.73 38.05
C TYR A 719 -3.26 57.47 37.22
N VAL A 720 -3.98 57.25 36.11
CA VAL A 720 -3.80 56.05 35.27
C VAL A 720 -3.60 56.46 33.81
N ALA A 721 -2.58 55.91 33.15
CA ALA A 721 -2.32 56.16 31.74
C ALA A 721 -1.82 54.89 31.04
N ARG A 722 -2.07 54.76 29.74
CA ARG A 722 -1.47 53.72 28.90
C ARG A 722 -0.04 54.09 28.54
N LEU A 723 0.85 53.09 28.49
CA LEU A 723 2.19 53.25 27.95
C LEU A 723 2.12 53.53 26.44
N ASN A 724 2.97 54.43 25.95
CA ASN A 724 3.12 54.68 24.51
C ASN A 724 3.97 53.57 23.83
N LYS A 725 4.18 53.67 22.51
CA LYS A 725 5.00 52.71 21.72
C LYS A 725 6.43 52.51 22.24
N LYS A 726 6.96 53.47 23.02
CA LYS A 726 8.29 53.40 23.65
C LYS A 726 8.26 52.83 25.07
N GLY A 727 7.10 52.34 25.53
CA GLY A 727 6.92 51.78 26.88
C GLY A 727 6.97 52.85 27.97
N VAL A 728 6.55 54.08 27.67
CA VAL A 728 6.64 55.24 28.58
C VAL A 728 5.27 55.85 28.82
N ALA A 729 5.00 56.27 30.06
CA ALA A 729 3.89 57.14 30.44
C ALA A 729 4.40 58.28 31.33
N THR A 730 3.80 59.47 31.21
CA THR A 730 4.18 60.66 31.99
C THR A 730 2.95 61.23 32.68
N PHE A 731 3.08 61.54 33.97
CA PHE A 731 2.01 62.04 34.82
C PHE A 731 2.40 63.39 35.40
N ARG A 732 1.45 64.32 35.51
CA ARG A 732 1.61 65.58 36.25
C ARG A 732 0.75 65.50 37.50
N LEU A 733 1.39 65.49 38.68
CA LEU A 733 0.71 65.45 39.96
C LEU A 733 0.19 66.84 40.33
N LEU A 734 -0.97 66.86 41.00
CA LEU A 734 -1.50 68.09 41.59
C LEU A 734 -0.64 68.55 42.78
N PRO A 735 -0.66 69.84 43.14
CA PRO A 735 0.10 70.34 44.29
C PRO A 735 -0.25 69.64 45.60
N PHE A 736 0.76 69.37 46.43
CA PHE A 736 0.59 68.73 47.73
C PHE A 736 0.04 69.71 48.77
N LYS A 737 -1.00 69.30 49.53
CA LYS A 737 -1.68 70.18 50.50
C LYS A 737 -0.99 70.31 51.87
N GLN A 738 -0.05 69.41 52.19
CA GLN A 738 0.65 69.33 53.48
C GLN A 738 2.15 69.14 53.26
N THR A 739 2.96 69.66 54.19
CA THR A 739 4.43 69.51 54.19
C THR A 739 4.88 68.10 54.63
N GLY A 740 6.18 67.84 54.55
CA GLY A 740 6.82 66.57 54.89
C GLY A 740 7.23 65.76 53.66
N VAL A 741 7.81 64.57 53.89
CA VAL A 741 8.18 63.64 52.82
C VAL A 741 6.94 62.87 52.36
N LYS A 742 6.54 63.04 51.10
CA LYS A 742 5.38 62.37 50.52
C LYS A 742 5.82 61.20 49.64
N LYS A 743 5.24 60.03 49.86
CA LYS A 743 5.45 58.82 49.04
C LYS A 743 4.58 58.88 47.78
N VAL A 744 5.17 58.61 46.62
CA VAL A 744 4.51 58.49 45.33
C VAL A 744 4.65 57.03 44.88
N LYS A 745 3.57 56.26 44.99
CA LYS A 745 3.54 54.84 44.60
C LYS A 745 3.26 54.75 43.10
N VAL A 746 4.15 54.15 42.35
CA VAL A 746 4.01 53.90 40.91
C VAL A 746 3.85 52.41 40.70
N ALA A 747 2.86 51.99 39.92
CA ALA A 747 2.61 50.59 39.63
C ALA A 747 2.28 50.38 38.15
N PHE A 748 2.97 49.45 37.50
CA PHE A 748 2.52 48.86 36.25
C PHE A 748 1.43 47.83 36.56
N LEU A 749 0.29 47.95 35.88
CA LEU A 749 -0.85 47.06 36.08
C LEU A 749 -0.64 45.76 35.29
N ARG A 750 -0.97 44.63 35.95
CA ARG A 750 -0.92 43.28 35.37
C ARG A 750 -1.66 43.23 34.02
N THR A 751 -1.07 42.56 33.03
CA THR A 751 -1.72 42.24 31.75
C THR A 751 -1.83 40.73 31.56
N ASN A 752 -2.39 40.24 30.45
CA ASN A 752 -2.40 38.80 30.13
C ASN A 752 -1.00 38.26 29.83
N ALA A 753 -0.06 39.12 29.44
CA ALA A 753 1.30 38.75 29.07
C ALA A 753 2.37 39.13 30.10
N LEU A 754 2.11 40.12 30.97
CA LEU A 754 3.11 40.71 31.88
C LEU A 754 2.61 40.75 33.33
N LYS A 755 3.48 40.43 34.30
CA LYS A 755 3.21 40.59 35.73
C LYS A 755 3.08 42.08 36.08
N ALA A 756 2.50 42.39 37.24
CA ALA A 756 2.54 43.74 37.77
C ALA A 756 3.93 44.03 38.36
N ASP A 757 4.35 45.28 38.36
CA ASP A 757 5.57 45.75 39.03
C ASP A 757 5.32 47.12 39.65
N HIS A 758 6.06 47.48 40.68
CA HIS A 758 5.84 48.70 41.43
C HIS A 758 7.12 49.31 42.00
N GLU A 759 7.12 50.63 42.12
CA GLU A 759 8.21 51.42 42.68
C GLU A 759 7.62 52.53 43.55
N VAL A 760 8.32 52.91 44.62
CA VAL A 760 7.92 54.01 45.48
C VAL A 760 8.98 55.09 45.41
N LEU A 761 8.57 56.27 44.96
CA LEU A 761 9.40 57.47 44.95
C LEU A 761 9.03 58.38 46.12
N THR A 762 9.91 59.29 46.50
CA THR A 762 9.67 60.28 47.55
C THR A 762 9.83 61.71 47.03
N VAL A 763 8.96 62.61 47.49
CA VAL A 763 9.02 64.05 47.23
C VAL A 763 9.06 64.78 48.56
N ARG A 764 10.02 65.68 48.76
CA ARG A 764 10.09 66.55 49.94
C ARG A 764 9.21 67.78 49.72
N VAL A 765 8.13 67.90 50.49
CA VAL A 765 7.24 69.07 50.46
C VAL A 765 7.61 70.00 51.61
N VAL A 766 8.07 71.20 51.29
CA VAL A 766 8.52 72.18 52.29
C VAL A 766 7.49 73.30 52.49
N ARG A 767 7.55 73.94 53.66
CA ARG A 767 6.85 75.21 53.90
C ARG A 767 7.38 76.27 52.92
N ARG A 768 6.56 77.30 52.71
CA ARG A 768 6.76 78.31 51.67
C ARG A 768 8.13 78.97 51.78
#